data_AF-A0A4Q6EM33-F1
#
_entry.id   AF-A0A4Q6EM33-F1
#
_cell.length_a   1.000
_cell.length_b   1.000
_cell.length_c   1.000
_cell.angle_alpha   90.00
_cell.angle_beta   90.00
_cell.angle_gamma   90.00
#
_symmetry.space_group_name_H-M   'P 1'
#
loop_
_entity.id
_entity.type
_entity.pdbx_description
1 polymer ?
#
loop_
_entity_poly.entity_id
_entity_poly.type
_entity_poly.pdbx_seq_one_letter_code
_entity_poly.pdbx_strand_id
1 'polypeptide(L)'
;MDKPFFPAQAITGQLARKMDWARHPLGPLPAWPIALNTAVSIVFNSHFPMFFTWGKERSFFYNDAYIPVLGAKHPSAFGAPFEQVWEEIWPELFPLVMSVDKGEAVYLENLKLKMNRNGFDEETFFTFSYSPLRNEEHEIKGLLCACIETTAQLRAHEELSRSEASLKLALASAEMGTWEVSLSNGKVKFSPEAHHIFGYASAYEDSTSAIDACVHPADRARVQKNFQAAIGAQVAYSDDYRILRPNGEVRWIHSRGRTRWDEREQQHFFTGLIIDITERKAATRAVEESEARFRQISEALPQLVWTAHPDGGVDYLSPQWVAYTGVQEASQLGNGWYHQVLHPEDRARVAAHWAGALAGKHPYDIEYRLKAKEGGYRWFKARATAIRSAHGDTLYWFGTSTDIDNYKTAQLNFERNVDVSPAILWITEKDGSCTYLSKQWYDYTGQTEAEALGFGWLGATHPDDKARAGDIFVTANAAEGPFYTEYRLRTRDGQYRWAIDAGNPRYDKDGAYCGYAGTVIDVHDRKLAEIRIEAERQKFEAIFVDSAASMALLRGPNFIFEKINPRYKALLGDRELIGHPIFEVLPELHGLPFKDYMREVFATGKPYVATEMPVKLIRRPGGVPETTYLDFTYTRVEDGQGLPYGIYIHAIEVTDQVLAREALKLQSEALALALSEAPLPEVLATLVRIIEQQAPEATLASILTLDSEGKRLLTGAAPSLPAEYNAIVHGMEIGNDRGSCGTAAYLSQTVIAADIATDPRWAAFKDIALKFGLASCWSSPIISSENKVLGTFALYRPQPGEPTGNDRKLVEVATRTAAIILERHEANEKRRAAEIALRTSQERLALSLTSGGIGFWEWNAKTGYVFLSETLMDDWGIDPAKFQNTLPECLERIHPE
;
A
#
# COMPACT_ATOMS: atom_id res chain seq x y z
N MET A 1 25.12 -6.49 -27.28
CA MET A 1 23.94 -7.28 -27.68
C MET A 1 22.72 -6.49 -27.24
N ASP A 2 21.96 -5.97 -28.20
CA ASP A 2 20.74 -5.23 -27.92
C ASP A 2 19.78 -6.12 -27.12
N LYS A 3 19.44 -5.68 -25.90
CA LYS A 3 18.36 -6.24 -25.08
C LYS A 3 17.08 -5.52 -25.51
N PRO A 4 16.37 -5.95 -26.58
CA PRO A 4 15.34 -5.15 -27.25
C PRO A 4 14.10 -4.98 -26.37
N PHE A 5 13.98 -5.86 -25.38
CA PHE A 5 12.86 -5.99 -24.48
C PHE A 5 12.75 -4.85 -23.46
N PHE A 6 13.87 -4.32 -22.99
CA PHE A 6 13.89 -3.24 -22.01
C PHE A 6 14.02 -1.90 -22.73
N PRO A 7 13.11 -0.93 -22.54
CA PRO A 7 13.20 0.37 -23.20
C PRO A 7 14.51 1.09 -22.83
N ALA A 8 15.32 1.44 -23.83
CA ALA A 8 16.65 2.03 -23.62
C ALA A 8 16.60 3.44 -23.00
N GLN A 9 15.51 4.16 -23.26
CA GLN A 9 15.31 5.53 -22.80
C GLN A 9 14.68 5.61 -21.39
N ALA A 10 14.05 4.52 -20.91
CA ALA A 10 13.42 4.47 -19.61
C ALA A 10 14.45 4.24 -18.48
N ILE A 11 14.24 4.85 -17.31
CA ILE A 11 15.13 4.75 -16.14
C ILE A 11 15.20 3.31 -15.65
N THR A 12 14.05 2.66 -15.42
CA THR A 12 14.00 1.26 -15.00
C THR A 12 14.47 0.32 -16.09
N GLY A 13 14.26 0.66 -17.37
CA GLY A 13 14.80 -0.08 -18.51
C GLY A 13 16.33 -0.09 -18.54
N GLN A 14 16.98 1.01 -18.15
CA GLN A 14 18.43 1.07 -17.99
C GLN A 14 18.92 0.25 -16.79
N LEU A 15 18.19 0.26 -15.66
CA LEU A 15 18.50 -0.58 -14.50
C LEU A 15 18.43 -2.07 -14.87
N ALA A 16 17.37 -2.49 -15.54
CA ALA A 16 17.21 -3.87 -16.04
C ALA A 16 18.33 -4.27 -17.01
N ARG A 17 18.81 -3.34 -17.85
CA ARG A 17 19.92 -3.61 -18.77
C ARG A 17 21.26 -3.76 -18.04
N LYS A 18 21.48 -3.04 -16.94
CA LYS A 18 22.71 -3.09 -16.12
C LYS A 18 22.72 -4.26 -15.13
N MET A 19 21.56 -4.81 -14.77
CA MET A 19 21.43 -5.93 -13.84
C MET A 19 22.06 -7.21 -14.38
N ASP A 20 22.79 -7.92 -13.51
CA ASP A 20 23.36 -9.24 -13.79
C ASP A 20 22.31 -10.33 -13.55
N TRP A 21 21.49 -10.58 -14.56
CA TRP A 21 20.42 -11.58 -14.52
C TRP A 21 20.92 -13.00 -14.28
N ALA A 22 22.18 -13.31 -14.60
CA ALA A 22 22.72 -14.64 -14.32
C ALA A 22 22.87 -14.91 -12.81
N ARG A 23 22.98 -13.85 -12.00
CA ARG A 23 23.07 -13.92 -10.53
C ARG A 23 21.75 -13.62 -9.82
N HIS A 24 20.74 -13.16 -10.56
CA HIS A 24 19.44 -12.84 -9.99
C HIS A 24 18.60 -14.12 -9.79
N PRO A 25 17.73 -14.21 -8.76
CA PRO A 25 16.84 -15.37 -8.53
C PRO A 25 15.94 -15.75 -9.71
N LEU A 26 15.66 -14.81 -10.62
CA LEU A 26 14.91 -15.03 -11.85
C LEU A 26 15.70 -15.75 -12.96
N GLY A 27 17.01 -15.85 -12.81
CA GLY A 27 17.89 -16.45 -13.80
C GLY A 27 18.13 -15.58 -15.05
N PRO A 28 18.98 -16.06 -15.96
CA PRO A 28 19.38 -15.32 -17.15
C PRO A 28 18.20 -15.10 -18.11
N LEU A 29 18.19 -13.97 -18.82
CA LEU A 29 17.08 -13.55 -19.71
C LEU A 29 16.57 -14.64 -20.67
N PRO A 30 17.42 -15.46 -21.34
CA PRO A 30 16.93 -16.51 -22.23
C PRO A 30 16.15 -17.64 -21.53
N ALA A 31 16.27 -17.75 -20.21
CA ALA A 31 15.58 -18.75 -19.40
C ALA A 31 14.24 -18.23 -18.81
N TRP A 32 13.85 -17.01 -19.15
CA TRP A 32 12.62 -16.43 -18.62
C TRP A 32 11.37 -17.03 -19.27
N PRO A 33 10.35 -17.40 -18.47
CA PRO A 33 9.04 -17.78 -18.97
C PRO A 33 8.43 -16.71 -19.88
N ILE A 34 7.61 -17.09 -20.86
CA ILE A 34 6.95 -16.12 -21.75
C ILE A 34 5.97 -15.26 -20.95
N ALA A 35 5.34 -15.82 -19.92
CA ALA A 35 4.50 -15.06 -19.01
C ALA A 35 5.27 -13.95 -18.26
N LEU A 36 6.53 -14.19 -17.88
CA LEU A 36 7.40 -13.16 -17.29
C LEU A 36 7.79 -12.10 -18.33
N ASN A 37 8.20 -12.52 -19.53
CA ASN A 37 8.47 -11.58 -20.62
C ASN A 37 7.25 -10.69 -20.85
N THR A 38 6.06 -11.26 -21.00
CA THR A 38 4.79 -10.53 -21.12
C THR A 38 4.62 -9.44 -20.07
N ALA A 39 4.76 -9.78 -18.79
CA ALA A 39 4.60 -8.83 -17.69
C ALA A 39 5.57 -7.66 -17.80
N VAL A 40 6.84 -7.94 -18.17
CA VAL A 40 7.84 -6.90 -18.39
C VAL A 40 7.44 -6.02 -19.58
N SER A 41 6.90 -6.57 -20.68
CA SER A 41 6.50 -5.77 -21.85
C SER A 41 5.37 -4.81 -21.49
N ILE A 42 4.40 -5.28 -20.71
CA ILE A 42 3.22 -4.50 -20.32
C ILE A 42 3.65 -3.39 -19.37
N VAL A 43 4.41 -3.74 -18.32
CA VAL A 43 4.81 -2.78 -17.28
C VAL A 43 5.75 -1.72 -17.85
N PHE A 44 6.85 -2.11 -18.49
CA PHE A 44 7.90 -1.16 -18.89
C PHE A 44 7.52 -0.23 -20.04
N ASN A 45 6.51 -0.58 -20.85
CA ASN A 45 6.02 0.28 -21.93
C ASN A 45 4.80 1.14 -21.53
N SER A 46 4.32 1.01 -20.30
CA SER A 46 3.19 1.82 -19.81
C SER A 46 3.67 3.13 -19.19
N HIS A 47 2.90 4.19 -19.40
CA HIS A 47 3.05 5.48 -18.70
C HIS A 47 2.22 5.56 -17.42
N PHE A 48 1.46 4.51 -17.11
CA PHE A 48 0.66 4.42 -15.90
C PHE A 48 1.46 3.72 -14.77
N PRO A 49 1.40 4.13 -13.49
CA PRO A 49 2.18 3.48 -12.43
C PRO A 49 1.80 2.00 -12.27
N MET A 50 2.74 1.12 -12.63
CA MET A 50 2.53 -0.32 -12.59
C MET A 50 3.77 -1.05 -12.08
N PHE A 51 3.52 -2.18 -11.43
CA PHE A 51 4.55 -3.13 -11.05
C PHE A 51 4.07 -4.55 -11.26
N PHE A 52 5.01 -5.49 -11.30
CA PHE A 52 4.71 -6.89 -11.14
C PHE A 52 5.70 -7.53 -10.16
N THR A 53 5.28 -8.64 -9.56
CA THR A 53 6.17 -9.53 -8.82
C THR A 53 6.30 -10.85 -9.57
N TRP A 54 7.43 -11.52 -9.41
CA TRP A 54 7.61 -12.85 -10.00
C TRP A 54 8.49 -13.74 -9.15
N GLY A 55 8.17 -15.03 -9.11
CA GLY A 55 8.94 -16.07 -8.45
C GLY A 55 8.61 -16.22 -6.97
N LYS A 56 9.24 -17.21 -6.33
CA LYS A 56 9.01 -17.57 -4.92
C LYS A 56 9.36 -16.44 -3.95
N GLU A 57 10.40 -15.67 -4.27
CA GLU A 57 10.83 -14.49 -3.51
C GLU A 57 10.03 -13.23 -3.87
N ARG A 58 9.08 -13.34 -4.82
CA ARG A 58 8.30 -12.22 -5.36
C ARG A 58 9.21 -11.04 -5.74
N SER A 59 10.20 -11.29 -6.59
CA SER A 59 11.10 -10.24 -7.07
C SER A 59 10.28 -9.11 -7.70
N PHE A 60 10.51 -7.88 -7.24
CA PHE A 60 9.66 -6.73 -7.51
C PHE A 60 10.20 -5.87 -8.65
N PHE A 61 9.40 -5.68 -9.70
CA PHE A 61 9.76 -4.89 -10.88
C PHE A 61 8.67 -3.91 -11.25
N TYR A 62 9.05 -2.72 -11.67
CA TYR A 62 8.14 -1.60 -11.86
C TYR A 62 8.60 -0.69 -13.00
N ASN A 63 7.69 0.14 -13.49
CA ASN A 63 7.99 1.10 -14.54
C ASN A 63 8.35 2.49 -14.00
N ASP A 64 8.77 3.38 -14.91
CA ASP A 64 9.19 4.74 -14.54
C ASP A 64 8.08 5.52 -13.83
N ALA A 65 6.81 5.32 -14.23
CA ALA A 65 5.66 5.96 -13.62
C ALA A 65 5.43 5.54 -12.16
N TYR A 66 5.95 4.38 -11.74
CA TYR A 66 5.89 3.90 -10.36
C TYR A 66 7.05 4.41 -9.49
N ILE A 67 8.10 5.01 -10.06
CA ILE A 67 9.23 5.55 -9.28
C ILE A 67 8.78 6.54 -8.20
N PRO A 68 7.87 7.51 -8.47
CA PRO A 68 7.35 8.39 -7.42
C PRO A 68 6.66 7.63 -6.28
N VAL A 69 6.03 6.48 -6.58
CA VAL A 69 5.40 5.64 -5.56
C VAL A 69 6.43 5.03 -4.61
N LEU A 70 7.64 4.76 -5.09
CA LEU A 70 8.75 4.18 -4.32
C LEU A 70 9.63 5.18 -3.58
N GLY A 71 9.64 6.45 -3.99
CA GLY A 71 10.53 7.47 -3.43
C GLY A 71 12.00 7.03 -3.39
N ALA A 72 12.64 7.20 -2.23
CA ALA A 72 14.04 6.86 -1.97
C ALA A 72 14.35 5.35 -1.98
N LYS A 73 13.33 4.46 -2.00
CA LYS A 73 13.55 3.02 -2.18
C LYS A 73 13.99 2.69 -3.60
N HIS A 74 13.76 3.57 -4.56
CA HIS A 74 14.40 3.49 -5.87
C HIS A 74 15.86 3.98 -5.78
N PRO A 75 16.85 3.26 -6.35
CA PRO A 75 16.71 2.10 -7.23
C PRO A 75 16.83 0.74 -6.52
N SER A 76 17.15 0.69 -5.22
CA SER A 76 17.43 -0.57 -4.50
C SER A 76 16.26 -1.55 -4.46
N ALA A 77 15.02 -1.07 -4.57
CA ALA A 77 13.83 -1.89 -4.66
C ALA A 77 13.73 -2.71 -5.96
N PHE A 78 14.46 -2.31 -7.02
CA PHE A 78 14.37 -2.97 -8.32
C PHE A 78 14.97 -4.38 -8.26
N GLY A 79 14.12 -5.41 -8.38
CA GLY A 79 14.48 -6.83 -8.27
C GLY A 79 14.51 -7.39 -6.85
N ALA A 80 14.40 -6.55 -5.82
CA ALA A 80 14.36 -6.99 -4.43
C ALA A 80 13.06 -7.75 -4.10
N PRO A 81 13.03 -8.60 -3.05
CA PRO A 81 11.81 -9.28 -2.62
C PRO A 81 10.69 -8.29 -2.27
N PHE A 82 9.49 -8.49 -2.81
CA PHE A 82 8.36 -7.57 -2.64
C PHE A 82 8.02 -7.32 -1.16
N GLU A 83 8.07 -8.36 -0.34
CA GLU A 83 7.88 -8.29 1.11
C GLU A 83 8.94 -7.42 1.79
N GLN A 84 10.20 -7.45 1.34
CA GLN A 84 11.26 -6.60 1.91
C GLN A 84 11.15 -5.16 1.43
N VAL A 85 10.75 -4.95 0.18
CA VAL A 85 10.53 -3.60 -0.36
C VAL A 85 9.41 -2.90 0.39
N TRP A 86 8.39 -3.63 0.83
CA TRP A 86 7.22 -3.11 1.51
C TRP A 86 6.99 -3.77 2.87
N GLU A 87 8.07 -4.01 3.62
CA GLU A 87 8.02 -4.69 4.92
C GLU A 87 7.10 -3.95 5.90
N GLU A 88 7.04 -2.63 5.79
CA GLU A 88 6.29 -1.77 6.69
C GLU A 88 4.77 -1.81 6.47
N ILE A 89 4.31 -2.19 5.26
CA ILE A 89 2.89 -2.33 4.90
C ILE A 89 2.50 -3.77 4.56
N TRP A 90 3.41 -4.72 4.81
CA TRP A 90 3.18 -6.12 4.50
C TRP A 90 1.97 -6.72 5.21
N PRO A 91 1.67 -6.42 6.49
CA PRO A 91 0.47 -6.94 7.15
C PRO A 91 -0.84 -6.60 6.43
N GLU A 92 -0.92 -5.42 5.81
CA GLU A 92 -2.07 -4.97 5.03
C GLU A 92 -2.10 -5.58 3.63
N LEU A 93 -0.94 -5.74 2.99
CA LEU A 93 -0.83 -6.29 1.64
C LEU A 93 -0.95 -7.82 1.61
N PHE A 94 -0.47 -8.52 2.64
CA PHE A 94 -0.36 -9.98 2.68
C PHE A 94 -1.70 -10.70 2.45
N PRO A 95 -2.84 -10.32 3.07
CA PRO A 95 -4.14 -10.95 2.79
C PRO A 95 -4.55 -10.84 1.32
N LEU A 96 -4.23 -9.71 0.68
CA LEU A 96 -4.56 -9.45 -0.73
C LEU A 96 -3.70 -10.30 -1.66
N VAL A 97 -2.41 -10.39 -1.33
CA VAL A 97 -1.46 -11.26 -2.01
C VAL A 97 -1.90 -12.73 -1.88
N MET A 98 -2.39 -13.15 -0.71
CA MET A 98 -2.95 -14.49 -0.50
C MET A 98 -4.22 -14.77 -1.33
N SER A 99 -5.10 -13.79 -1.51
CA SER A 99 -6.25 -13.93 -2.43
C SER A 99 -5.78 -14.11 -3.88
N VAL A 100 -4.78 -13.36 -4.30
CA VAL A 100 -4.19 -13.50 -5.64
C VAL A 100 -3.54 -14.87 -5.82
N ASP A 101 -2.86 -15.40 -4.81
CA ASP A 101 -2.29 -16.75 -4.83
C ASP A 101 -3.35 -17.87 -4.90
N LYS A 102 -4.60 -17.58 -4.49
CA LYS A 102 -5.75 -18.47 -4.71
C LYS A 102 -6.36 -18.32 -6.10
N GLY A 103 -5.89 -17.35 -6.89
CA GLY A 103 -6.36 -17.08 -8.24
C GLY A 103 -7.43 -16.00 -8.34
N GLU A 104 -7.74 -15.30 -7.24
CA GLU A 104 -8.75 -14.25 -7.19
C GLU A 104 -8.09 -12.89 -7.47
N ALA A 105 -8.62 -12.15 -8.45
CA ALA A 105 -8.21 -10.77 -8.65
C ALA A 105 -8.80 -9.89 -7.55
N VAL A 106 -7.99 -8.95 -7.04
CA VAL A 106 -8.37 -8.04 -5.96
C VAL A 106 -8.40 -6.62 -6.49
N TYR A 107 -9.42 -5.86 -6.11
CA TYR A 107 -9.52 -4.43 -6.35
C TYR A 107 -9.88 -3.74 -5.03
N LEU A 108 -9.13 -2.70 -4.69
CA LEU A 108 -9.38 -1.90 -3.50
C LEU A 108 -9.28 -0.42 -3.84
N GLU A 109 -10.20 0.34 -3.27
CA GLU A 109 -10.20 1.79 -3.37
C GLU A 109 -9.70 2.41 -2.07
N ASN A 110 -8.81 3.40 -2.19
CA ASN A 110 -8.35 4.24 -1.10
C ASN A 110 -7.83 3.44 0.11
N LEU A 111 -7.11 2.33 -0.13
CA LEU A 111 -6.48 1.58 0.92
C LEU A 111 -5.44 2.47 1.60
N LYS A 112 -5.62 2.68 2.91
CA LYS A 112 -4.67 3.43 3.74
C LYS A 112 -3.44 2.58 4.01
N LEU A 113 -2.28 3.09 3.63
CA LEU A 113 -0.97 2.44 3.75
C LEU A 113 0.01 3.39 4.43
N LYS A 114 0.72 2.90 5.45
CA LYS A 114 1.73 3.70 6.17
C LYS A 114 3.12 3.37 5.64
N MET A 115 3.57 4.15 4.65
CA MET A 115 4.77 3.84 3.85
C MET A 115 5.99 4.61 4.36
N ASN A 116 7.18 4.01 4.28
CA ASN A 116 8.44 4.68 4.59
C ASN A 116 9.31 4.78 3.33
N ARG A 117 8.91 5.67 2.41
CA ARG A 117 9.58 5.83 1.10
C ARG A 117 10.47 7.06 1.01
N ASN A 118 10.31 8.04 1.88
CA ASN A 118 11.07 9.30 1.86
C ASN A 118 11.99 9.45 3.09
N GLY A 119 12.32 8.34 3.77
CA GLY A 119 13.09 8.34 5.01
C GLY A 119 12.29 8.71 6.26
N PHE A 120 10.97 8.82 6.14
CA PHE A 120 10.02 9.01 7.24
C PHE A 120 8.72 8.26 6.95
N ASP A 121 7.98 7.95 8.01
CA ASP A 121 6.67 7.31 7.93
C ASP A 121 5.61 8.30 7.41
N GLU A 122 4.95 7.98 6.31
CA GLU A 122 3.87 8.76 5.74
C GLU A 122 2.58 7.94 5.57
N GLU A 123 1.45 8.54 5.93
CA GLU A 123 0.13 7.95 5.67
C GLU A 123 -0.28 8.26 4.22
N THR A 124 -0.45 7.23 3.42
CA THR A 124 -0.75 7.31 2.00
C THR A 124 -2.01 6.52 1.70
N PHE A 125 -2.66 6.84 0.58
CA PHE A 125 -3.87 6.18 0.14
C PHE A 125 -3.70 5.72 -1.30
N PHE A 126 -4.01 4.45 -1.56
CA PHE A 126 -3.85 3.86 -2.87
C PHE A 126 -5.13 3.17 -3.34
N THR A 127 -5.48 3.42 -4.59
CA THR A 127 -6.44 2.61 -5.32
C THR A 127 -5.66 1.72 -6.28
N PHE A 128 -5.80 0.40 -6.14
CA PHE A 128 -5.04 -0.54 -6.96
C PHE A 128 -5.81 -1.82 -7.25
N SER A 129 -5.34 -2.52 -8.29
CA SER A 129 -5.80 -3.85 -8.65
C SER A 129 -4.64 -4.83 -8.66
N TYR A 130 -4.76 -5.94 -7.92
CA TYR A 130 -3.87 -7.08 -8.04
C TYR A 130 -4.49 -8.15 -8.92
N SER A 131 -3.77 -8.53 -9.98
CA SER A 131 -4.15 -9.59 -10.90
C SER A 131 -3.12 -10.73 -10.86
N PRO A 132 -3.53 -12.00 -10.80
CA PRO A 132 -2.59 -13.12 -10.76
C PRO A 132 -1.84 -13.25 -12.08
N LEU A 133 -0.52 -13.34 -12.01
CA LEU A 133 0.33 -13.72 -13.14
C LEU A 133 0.56 -15.23 -13.12
N ARG A 134 0.07 -15.89 -14.16
CA ARG A 134 0.19 -17.34 -14.32
C ARG A 134 1.33 -17.66 -15.29
N ASN A 135 2.11 -18.67 -14.97
CA ASN A 135 3.01 -19.28 -15.95
C ASN A 135 2.23 -20.19 -16.91
N GLU A 136 2.98 -20.84 -17.78
CA GLU A 136 2.54 -21.80 -18.78
C GLU A 136 1.77 -22.98 -18.17
N GLU A 137 2.21 -23.44 -17.00
CA GLU A 137 1.56 -24.50 -16.23
C GLU A 137 0.27 -24.06 -15.50
N HIS A 138 -0.22 -22.84 -15.75
CA HIS A 138 -1.37 -22.22 -15.08
C HIS A 138 -1.16 -21.97 -13.57
N GLU A 139 0.05 -22.17 -13.07
CA GLU A 139 0.46 -21.87 -11.71
C GLU A 139 0.67 -20.36 -11.54
N ILE A 140 0.25 -19.84 -10.39
CA ILE A 140 0.42 -18.43 -10.08
C ILE A 140 1.88 -18.23 -9.64
N LYS A 141 2.65 -17.51 -10.46
CA LYS A 141 4.06 -17.20 -10.19
C LYS A 141 4.28 -15.79 -9.70
N GLY A 142 3.25 -14.96 -9.72
CA GLY A 142 3.36 -13.59 -9.27
C GLY A 142 2.05 -12.84 -9.39
N LEU A 143 2.14 -11.53 -9.25
CA LEU A 143 1.01 -10.64 -9.41
C LEU A 143 1.40 -9.43 -10.25
N LEU A 144 0.45 -8.93 -11.01
CA LEU A 144 0.51 -7.66 -11.73
C LEU A 144 -0.32 -6.64 -10.96
N CYS A 145 0.21 -5.44 -10.80
CA CYS A 145 -0.47 -4.35 -10.13
C CYS A 145 -0.45 -3.08 -10.99
N ALA A 146 -1.63 -2.50 -11.16
CA ALA A 146 -1.79 -1.10 -11.53
C ALA A 146 -2.31 -0.34 -10.31
N CYS A 147 -1.65 0.76 -9.95
CA CYS A 147 -2.05 1.56 -8.80
C CYS A 147 -2.08 3.05 -9.14
N ILE A 148 -2.94 3.77 -8.43
CA ILE A 148 -2.90 5.23 -8.37
C ILE A 148 -2.84 5.65 -6.91
N GLU A 149 -1.98 6.61 -6.62
CA GLU A 149 -1.94 7.25 -5.32
C GLU A 149 -3.06 8.31 -5.26
N THR A 150 -3.99 8.14 -4.33
CA THR A 150 -5.08 9.08 -4.06
C THR A 150 -4.81 9.95 -2.83
N THR A 151 -3.60 9.88 -2.26
CA THR A 151 -3.20 10.59 -1.04
C THR A 151 -3.46 12.09 -1.09
N ALA A 152 -2.96 12.79 -2.12
CA ALA A 152 -3.10 14.24 -2.21
C ALA A 152 -4.57 14.67 -2.26
N GLN A 153 -5.36 13.90 -3.01
CA GLN A 153 -6.78 14.16 -3.16
C GLN A 153 -7.56 13.91 -1.86
N LEU A 154 -7.33 12.76 -1.21
CA LEU A 154 -7.99 12.44 0.05
C LEU A 154 -7.56 13.36 1.17
N ARG A 155 -6.28 13.72 1.26
CA ARG A 155 -5.80 14.70 2.25
C ARG A 155 -6.42 16.08 2.02
N ALA A 156 -6.54 16.55 0.77
CA ALA A 156 -7.22 17.81 0.48
C ALA A 156 -8.70 17.75 0.89
N HIS A 157 -9.38 16.63 0.60
CA HIS A 157 -10.77 16.42 0.99
C HIS A 157 -10.96 16.30 2.52
N GLU A 158 -10.09 15.55 3.19
CA GLU A 158 -10.06 15.41 4.64
C GLU A 158 -9.69 16.71 5.33
N GLU A 159 -8.74 17.47 4.81
CA GLU A 159 -8.36 18.79 5.32
C GLU A 159 -9.51 19.79 5.16
N LEU A 160 -10.19 19.76 4.01
CA LEU A 160 -11.38 20.57 3.76
C LEU A 160 -12.52 20.18 4.72
N SER A 161 -12.77 18.87 4.89
CA SER A 161 -13.79 18.34 5.79
C SER A 161 -13.47 18.63 7.25
N ARG A 162 -12.21 18.46 7.64
CA ARG A 162 -11.70 18.76 8.98
C ARG A 162 -11.80 20.25 9.25
N SER A 163 -11.38 21.10 8.31
CA SER A 163 -11.50 22.55 8.46
C SER A 163 -12.97 22.95 8.59
N GLU A 164 -13.88 22.43 7.76
CA GLU A 164 -15.31 22.72 7.90
C GLU A 164 -15.87 22.24 9.24
N ALA A 165 -15.50 21.03 9.68
CA ALA A 165 -15.91 20.48 10.97
C ALA A 165 -15.33 21.27 12.14
N SER A 166 -14.07 21.69 12.07
CA SER A 166 -13.43 22.56 13.06
C SER A 166 -14.12 23.91 13.13
N LEU A 167 -14.47 24.54 12.00
CA LEU A 167 -15.20 25.81 11.98
C LEU A 167 -16.60 25.66 12.58
N LYS A 168 -17.33 24.59 12.25
CA LYS A 168 -18.63 24.27 12.88
C LYS A 168 -18.49 24.03 14.38
N LEU A 169 -17.46 23.28 14.80
CA LEU A 169 -17.20 23.00 16.19
C LEU A 169 -16.77 24.25 16.96
N ALA A 170 -15.98 25.14 16.37
CA ALA A 170 -15.59 26.41 16.97
C ALA A 170 -16.83 27.29 17.22
N LEU A 171 -17.73 27.37 16.24
CA LEU A 171 -19.00 28.08 16.38
C LEU A 171 -19.89 27.44 17.46
N ALA A 172 -20.05 26.11 17.44
CA ALA A 172 -20.86 25.39 18.43
C ALA A 172 -20.28 25.47 19.85
N SER A 173 -18.96 25.34 20.00
CA SER A 173 -18.25 25.39 21.30
C SER A 173 -18.27 26.78 21.89
N ALA A 174 -18.27 27.81 21.05
CA ALA A 174 -18.44 29.19 21.47
C ALA A 174 -19.91 29.58 21.67
N GLU A 175 -20.84 28.61 21.53
CA GLU A 175 -22.29 28.81 21.58
C GLU A 175 -22.77 29.94 20.66
N MET A 176 -22.15 30.05 19.49
CA MET A 176 -22.39 31.10 18.51
C MET A 176 -23.31 30.61 17.39
N GLY A 177 -24.38 31.37 17.15
CA GLY A 177 -25.29 31.13 16.04
C GLY A 177 -24.91 31.94 14.80
N THR A 178 -24.82 31.31 13.63
CA THR A 178 -24.69 32.02 12.34
C THR A 178 -26.04 32.28 11.69
N TRP A 179 -26.09 33.33 10.86
CA TRP A 179 -27.25 33.69 10.04
C TRP A 179 -26.84 34.23 8.67
N GLU A 180 -27.70 34.06 7.66
CA GLU A 180 -27.45 34.52 6.29
C GLU A 180 -28.74 35.05 5.66
N VAL A 181 -28.73 36.30 5.22
CA VAL A 181 -29.86 36.95 4.54
C VAL A 181 -29.58 37.03 3.05
N SER A 182 -30.47 36.47 2.23
CA SER A 182 -30.50 36.67 0.79
C SER A 182 -31.11 38.04 0.47
N LEU A 183 -30.31 38.94 -0.08
CA LEU A 183 -30.70 40.32 -0.39
C LEU A 183 -31.68 40.40 -1.58
N SER A 184 -31.75 39.36 -2.41
CA SER A 184 -32.64 39.32 -3.58
C SER A 184 -34.09 38.97 -3.25
N ASN A 185 -34.32 38.20 -2.17
CA ASN A 185 -35.65 37.70 -1.81
C ASN A 185 -35.99 37.82 -0.31
N GLY A 186 -35.10 38.38 0.50
CA GLY A 186 -35.31 38.61 1.94
C GLY A 186 -35.33 37.35 2.81
N LYS A 187 -34.95 36.18 2.26
CA LYS A 187 -34.92 34.92 3.02
C LYS A 187 -33.72 34.87 3.95
N VAL A 188 -33.91 34.37 5.16
CA VAL A 188 -32.87 34.32 6.20
C VAL A 188 -32.60 32.91 6.67
N LYS A 189 -31.44 32.35 6.38
CA LYS A 189 -31.05 31.03 6.85
C LYS A 189 -30.35 31.13 8.21
N PHE A 190 -30.86 30.41 9.21
CA PHE A 190 -30.23 30.27 10.53
C PHE A 190 -29.49 28.94 10.71
N SER A 191 -28.47 28.96 11.57
CA SER A 191 -27.85 27.75 12.12
C SER A 191 -28.70 27.14 13.26
N PRO A 192 -28.51 25.85 13.58
CA PRO A 192 -29.12 25.22 14.75
C PRO A 192 -28.85 25.98 16.06
N GLU A 193 -27.63 26.49 16.23
CA GLU A 193 -27.20 27.27 17.39
C GLU A 193 -27.93 28.62 17.44
N ALA A 194 -28.10 29.29 16.29
CA ALA A 194 -28.92 30.50 16.23
C ALA A 194 -30.37 30.19 16.62
N HIS A 195 -30.97 29.10 16.12
CA HIS A 195 -32.31 28.69 16.55
C HIS A 195 -32.38 28.43 18.06
N HIS A 196 -31.34 27.84 18.66
CA HIS A 196 -31.25 27.65 20.10
C HIS A 196 -31.18 28.98 20.87
N ILE A 197 -30.34 29.93 20.41
CA ILE A 197 -30.22 31.26 21.00
C ILE A 197 -31.58 31.99 20.97
N PHE A 198 -32.29 31.97 19.85
CA PHE A 198 -33.61 32.60 19.70
C PHE A 198 -34.77 31.79 20.28
N GLY A 199 -34.59 30.51 20.62
CA GLY A 199 -35.59 29.66 21.23
C GLY A 199 -36.70 29.14 20.29
N TYR A 200 -36.43 29.06 18.98
CA TYR A 200 -37.39 28.52 17.99
C TYR A 200 -37.07 27.08 17.60
N ALA A 201 -38.09 26.28 17.34
CA ALA A 201 -37.92 25.01 16.62
C ALA A 201 -37.56 25.29 15.15
N SER A 202 -36.69 24.45 14.57
CA SER A 202 -36.02 24.50 13.25
C SER A 202 -36.86 24.82 11.99
N ALA A 203 -38.10 25.29 12.08
CA ALA A 203 -39.04 25.47 10.98
C ALA A 203 -39.85 26.77 11.03
N TYR A 204 -39.34 27.84 11.65
CA TYR A 204 -39.99 29.16 11.59
C TYR A 204 -39.68 29.84 10.24
N GLU A 205 -40.60 30.66 9.72
CA GLU A 205 -40.41 31.36 8.44
C GLU A 205 -39.18 32.27 8.49
N ASP A 206 -38.13 31.79 7.84
CA ASP A 206 -36.83 32.39 7.54
C ASP A 206 -36.98 33.69 6.73
N SER A 207 -37.54 34.74 7.33
CA SER A 207 -37.71 36.06 6.74
C SER A 207 -37.18 37.15 7.68
N THR A 208 -36.64 38.23 7.12
CA THR A 208 -36.12 39.36 7.90
C THR A 208 -37.19 39.96 8.84
N SER A 209 -38.46 39.93 8.44
CA SER A 209 -39.59 40.40 9.25
C SER A 209 -39.85 39.57 10.51
N ALA A 210 -39.62 38.26 10.47
CA ALA A 210 -39.81 37.40 11.63
C ALA A 210 -38.74 37.65 12.71
N ILE A 211 -37.51 37.95 12.28
CA ILE A 211 -36.38 38.23 13.18
C ILE A 211 -36.58 39.57 13.90
N ASP A 212 -37.02 40.60 13.18
CA ASP A 212 -37.34 41.90 13.76
C ASP A 212 -38.36 41.77 14.90
N ALA A 213 -39.31 40.83 14.81
CA ALA A 213 -40.30 40.55 15.85
C ALA A 213 -39.72 39.94 17.13
N CYS A 214 -38.56 39.28 17.06
CA CYS A 214 -37.87 38.65 18.18
C CYS A 214 -37.01 39.62 19.00
N VAL A 215 -36.62 40.75 18.39
CA VAL A 215 -35.86 41.79 19.07
C VAL A 215 -36.75 42.45 20.13
N HIS A 216 -36.21 42.63 21.34
CA HIS A 216 -36.91 43.28 22.44
C HIS A 216 -37.46 44.65 22.00
N PRO A 217 -38.70 45.03 22.37
CA PRO A 217 -39.35 46.24 21.86
C PRO A 217 -38.52 47.52 22.02
N ALA A 218 -37.77 47.64 23.11
CA ALA A 218 -36.89 48.79 23.37
C ALA A 218 -35.66 48.88 22.44
N ASP A 219 -35.23 47.77 21.83
CA ASP A 219 -34.00 47.70 21.05
C ASP A 219 -34.30 47.66 19.52
N ARG A 220 -35.52 47.30 19.11
CA ARG A 220 -35.93 47.02 17.71
C ARG A 220 -35.65 48.17 16.72
N ALA A 221 -36.13 49.38 17.00
CA ALA A 221 -36.00 50.51 16.07
C ALA A 221 -34.53 50.89 15.79
N ARG A 222 -33.67 50.72 16.81
CA ARG A 222 -32.23 50.97 16.72
C ARG A 222 -31.53 49.89 15.91
N VAL A 223 -31.81 48.61 16.21
CA VAL A 223 -31.24 47.46 15.51
C VAL A 223 -31.56 47.51 14.02
N GLN A 224 -32.81 47.75 13.65
CA GLN A 224 -33.25 47.82 12.24
C GLN A 224 -32.55 48.95 11.48
N LYS A 225 -32.42 50.14 12.08
CA LYS A 225 -31.72 51.28 11.50
C LYS A 225 -30.23 50.98 11.28
N ASN A 226 -29.57 50.41 12.29
CA ASN A 226 -28.16 50.06 12.23
C ASN A 226 -27.88 49.00 11.16
N PHE A 227 -28.77 48.01 11.05
CA PHE A 227 -28.67 46.94 10.05
C PHE A 227 -28.81 47.46 8.61
N GLN A 228 -29.83 48.28 8.33
CA GLN A 228 -30.04 48.88 7.00
C GLN A 228 -28.90 49.82 6.59
N ALA A 229 -28.38 50.62 7.54
CA ALA A 229 -27.23 51.48 7.29
C ALA A 229 -25.98 50.67 6.94
N ALA A 230 -25.74 49.54 7.61
CA ALA A 230 -24.61 48.67 7.33
C ALA A 230 -24.68 48.04 5.93
N ILE A 231 -25.86 47.57 5.51
CA ILE A 231 -26.08 47.05 4.14
C ILE A 231 -25.84 48.13 3.10
N GLY A 232 -26.46 49.32 3.25
CA GLY A 232 -26.37 50.41 2.28
C GLY A 232 -24.96 51.00 2.13
N ALA A 233 -24.23 51.11 3.24
CA ALA A 233 -22.85 51.63 3.25
C ALA A 233 -21.79 50.55 2.99
N GLN A 234 -22.18 49.27 2.89
CA GLN A 234 -21.27 48.12 2.70
C GLN A 234 -20.20 48.00 3.80
N VAL A 235 -20.58 48.32 5.05
CA VAL A 235 -19.72 48.24 6.22
C VAL A 235 -20.11 47.08 7.13
N ALA A 236 -19.22 46.67 8.02
CA ALA A 236 -19.52 45.64 9.00
C ALA A 236 -20.62 46.11 9.97
N TYR A 237 -21.63 45.26 10.19
CA TYR A 237 -22.67 45.41 11.20
C TYR A 237 -22.16 44.86 12.55
N SER A 238 -22.42 45.55 13.65
CA SER A 238 -22.09 45.13 15.01
C SER A 238 -23.03 45.77 16.03
N ASP A 239 -23.73 44.98 16.84
CA ASP A 239 -24.64 45.50 17.85
C ASP A 239 -24.92 44.55 19.03
N ASP A 240 -25.05 45.09 20.25
CA ASP A 240 -25.52 44.40 21.45
C ASP A 240 -27.01 44.69 21.66
N TYR A 241 -27.85 43.66 21.74
CA TYR A 241 -29.27 43.86 22.01
C TYR A 241 -29.93 42.66 22.69
N ARG A 242 -31.10 42.92 23.25
CA ARG A 242 -31.90 41.87 23.90
C ARG A 242 -32.82 41.21 22.90
N ILE A 243 -32.90 39.89 23.01
CA ILE A 243 -33.91 39.09 22.32
C ILE A 243 -34.94 38.59 23.32
N LEU A 244 -36.17 38.49 22.85
CA LEU A 244 -37.28 37.90 23.57
C LEU A 244 -37.55 36.52 22.96
N ARG A 245 -37.26 35.47 23.73
CA ARG A 245 -37.56 34.10 23.32
C ARG A 245 -39.08 33.83 23.37
N PRO A 246 -39.61 32.83 22.64
CA PRO A 246 -41.02 32.46 22.68
C PRO A 246 -41.56 32.12 24.08
N ASN A 247 -40.70 31.64 24.97
CA ASN A 247 -41.02 31.33 26.37
C ASN A 247 -41.05 32.57 27.30
N GLY A 248 -40.75 33.77 26.76
CA GLY A 248 -40.67 35.02 27.52
C GLY A 248 -39.31 35.31 28.19
N GLU A 249 -38.34 34.40 28.08
CA GLU A 249 -36.97 34.61 28.57
C GLU A 249 -36.27 35.73 27.79
N VAL A 250 -35.55 36.61 28.51
CA VAL A 250 -34.73 37.66 27.93
C VAL A 250 -33.28 37.21 27.93
N ARG A 251 -32.64 37.22 26.75
CA ARG A 251 -31.21 36.94 26.60
C ARG A 251 -30.48 38.14 26.03
N TRP A 252 -29.23 38.33 26.45
CA TRP A 252 -28.34 39.33 25.86
C TRP A 252 -27.54 38.70 24.74
N ILE A 253 -27.65 39.27 23.55
CA ILE A 253 -26.87 38.81 22.41
C ILE A 253 -26.01 39.92 21.83
N HIS A 254 -24.85 39.52 21.32
CA HIS A 254 -24.00 40.33 20.46
C HIS A 254 -24.14 39.81 19.03
N SER A 255 -24.54 40.66 18.08
CA SER A 255 -24.70 40.29 16.66
C SER A 255 -23.75 41.08 15.78
N ARG A 256 -23.09 40.40 14.84
CA ARG A 256 -22.18 40.99 13.84
C ARG A 256 -22.39 40.40 12.46
N GLY A 257 -22.17 41.15 11.39
CA GLY A 257 -22.29 40.62 10.02
C GLY A 257 -21.73 41.52 8.92
N ARG A 258 -21.55 40.97 7.71
CA ARG A 258 -21.01 41.67 6.52
C ARG A 258 -21.59 41.11 5.21
N THR A 259 -21.47 41.87 4.13
CA THR A 259 -21.90 41.48 2.77
C THR A 259 -20.98 40.42 2.14
N ARG A 260 -21.58 39.41 1.49
CA ARG A 260 -20.94 38.37 0.66
C ARG A 260 -21.37 38.50 -0.81
N TRP A 261 -20.41 38.29 -1.70
CA TRP A 261 -20.60 38.25 -3.15
C TRP A 261 -20.65 36.80 -3.64
N ASP A 262 -21.47 36.52 -4.66
CA ASP A 262 -21.55 35.20 -5.31
C ASP A 262 -20.44 35.02 -6.38
N GLU A 263 -20.24 33.81 -6.91
CA GLU A 263 -19.21 33.42 -7.91
C GLU A 263 -19.27 34.25 -9.21
N ARG A 264 -20.36 34.97 -9.46
CA ARG A 264 -20.55 35.89 -10.60
C ARG A 264 -20.37 37.36 -10.24
N GLU A 265 -19.73 37.67 -9.11
CA GLU A 265 -19.47 39.02 -8.59
C GLU A 265 -20.73 39.89 -8.36
N GLN A 266 -21.89 39.27 -8.14
CA GLN A 266 -23.13 39.99 -7.80
C GLN A 266 -23.41 39.94 -6.30
N GLN A 267 -23.95 41.05 -5.75
CA GLN A 267 -24.40 41.13 -4.35
C GLN A 267 -25.63 40.25 -4.14
N HIS A 268 -25.50 39.14 -3.41
CA HIS A 268 -26.65 38.29 -3.13
C HIS A 268 -26.87 38.02 -1.63
N PHE A 269 -25.85 38.11 -0.76
CA PHE A 269 -26.00 37.65 0.62
C PHE A 269 -25.37 38.59 1.67
N PHE A 270 -25.97 38.66 2.86
CA PHE A 270 -25.44 39.32 4.05
C PHE A 270 -25.36 38.29 5.18
N THR A 271 -24.17 37.94 5.66
CA THR A 271 -23.98 36.86 6.64
C THR A 271 -23.34 37.37 7.92
N GLY A 272 -23.61 36.71 9.04
CA GLY A 272 -23.13 37.13 10.34
C GLY A 272 -23.21 36.06 11.42
N LEU A 273 -22.83 36.45 12.63
CA LEU A 273 -22.83 35.64 13.84
C LEU A 273 -23.57 36.33 14.98
N ILE A 274 -23.97 35.53 15.96
CA ILE A 274 -24.69 35.92 17.17
C ILE A 274 -24.10 35.16 18.36
N ILE A 275 -23.70 35.87 19.41
CA ILE A 275 -23.11 35.32 20.64
C ILE A 275 -24.05 35.60 21.80
N ASP A 276 -24.33 34.62 22.65
CA ASP A 276 -24.96 34.86 23.95
C ASP A 276 -23.92 35.33 24.97
N ILE A 277 -24.09 36.53 25.51
CA ILE A 277 -23.14 37.15 26.44
C ILE A 277 -23.65 37.16 27.89
N THR A 278 -24.58 36.26 28.23
CA THR A 278 -25.23 36.22 29.56
C THR A 278 -24.30 35.70 30.66
N GLU A 279 -23.55 34.60 30.45
CA GLU A 279 -22.64 34.02 31.47
C GLU A 279 -21.36 34.80 31.71
N ARG A 280 -20.80 35.46 30.68
CA ARG A 280 -19.63 36.35 30.86
C ARG A 280 -19.96 37.51 31.80
N LYS A 281 -21.20 38.00 31.74
CA LYS A 281 -21.72 38.98 32.70
C LYS A 281 -21.86 38.39 34.13
N ALA A 282 -21.77 37.06 34.30
CA ALA A 282 -21.85 36.33 35.58
C ALA A 282 -20.51 35.74 36.11
N ALA A 283 -19.56 35.28 35.29
CA ALA A 283 -18.30 34.61 35.71
C ALA A 283 -17.17 35.56 36.16
N THR A 284 -17.17 36.80 35.66
CA THR A 284 -16.39 37.91 36.23
C THR A 284 -16.67 38.07 37.73
N ARG A 285 -17.76 37.49 38.22
CA ARG A 285 -18.19 37.45 39.62
C ARG A 285 -17.61 36.26 40.44
N ALA A 286 -16.74 35.36 39.93
CA ALA A 286 -16.34 34.06 40.57
C ALA A 286 -14.83 33.67 40.66
N VAL A 287 -13.91 34.18 39.83
CA VAL A 287 -12.43 33.92 39.91
C VAL A 287 -11.82 34.35 41.25
N GLU A 288 -12.55 35.16 42.00
CA GLU A 288 -12.27 35.58 43.36
C GLU A 288 -12.17 34.40 44.40
N GLU A 289 -12.17 33.10 44.02
CA GLU A 289 -12.32 31.92 44.92
C GLU A 289 -11.23 30.76 44.95
N SER A 290 -10.14 30.67 44.14
CA SER A 290 -9.34 29.39 43.91
C SER A 290 -8.01 29.09 44.68
N GLU A 291 -6.81 29.60 44.32
CA GLU A 291 -5.50 29.55 45.06
C GLU A 291 -4.97 28.27 45.80
N ALA A 292 -5.66 27.13 45.90
CA ALA A 292 -5.50 26.20 47.02
C ALA A 292 -4.80 24.83 46.75
N ARG A 293 -4.23 24.50 45.57
CA ARG A 293 -4.04 23.08 45.11
C ARG A 293 -2.62 22.52 44.77
N PHE A 294 -1.55 23.31 44.64
CA PHE A 294 -0.12 23.01 44.27
C PHE A 294 0.58 21.70 44.79
N ARG A 295 -0.03 20.87 45.63
CA ARG A 295 0.68 20.10 46.67
C ARG A 295 0.93 18.58 46.45
N GLN A 296 0.41 17.92 45.41
CA GLN A 296 0.33 16.43 45.36
C GLN A 296 1.34 15.67 44.45
N ILE A 297 2.06 16.31 43.52
CA ILE A 297 2.73 15.63 42.36
C ILE A 297 4.20 15.31 42.59
N SER A 298 4.83 16.21 43.30
CA SER A 298 6.19 16.06 43.75
C SER A 298 6.42 14.73 44.50
N GLU A 299 5.33 14.03 44.86
CA GLU A 299 5.28 12.78 45.61
C GLU A 299 5.39 11.44 44.83
N ALA A 300 5.55 11.39 43.50
CA ALA A 300 5.36 10.13 42.72
C ALA A 300 6.58 9.60 41.92
N LEU A 301 7.68 10.34 41.78
CA LEU A 301 8.81 9.91 40.95
C LEU A 301 9.64 8.82 41.64
N PRO A 302 9.93 7.67 40.99
CA PRO A 302 10.68 6.56 41.61
C PRO A 302 12.17 6.87 41.79
N GLN A 303 12.62 8.01 41.27
CA GLN A 303 13.93 8.59 41.55
C GLN A 303 13.86 9.42 42.84
N LEU A 304 15.01 9.64 43.45
CA LEU A 304 15.07 10.46 44.65
C LEU A 304 15.05 11.93 44.20
N VAL A 305 13.94 12.64 44.43
CA VAL A 305 13.69 14.00 43.92
C VAL A 305 13.70 15.03 45.06
N TRP A 306 14.15 16.24 44.77
CA TRP A 306 14.26 17.32 45.76
C TRP A 306 14.19 18.70 45.12
N THR A 307 13.74 19.70 45.88
CA THR A 307 13.82 21.13 45.53
C THR A 307 14.57 21.94 46.58
N ALA A 308 15.13 23.08 46.19
CA ALA A 308 15.81 23.98 47.12
C ALA A 308 15.55 25.46 46.83
N HIS A 309 15.54 26.30 47.86
CA HIS A 309 15.48 27.74 47.70
C HIS A 309 16.72 28.31 46.96
N PRO A 310 16.65 29.57 46.50
CA PRO A 310 17.74 30.22 45.76
C PRO A 310 19.08 30.28 46.51
N ASP A 311 19.03 30.26 47.84
CA ASP A 311 20.19 30.24 48.74
C ASP A 311 20.82 28.84 48.92
N GLY A 312 20.21 27.82 48.29
CA GLY A 312 20.68 26.44 48.26
C GLY A 312 20.17 25.55 49.38
N GLY A 313 19.27 26.06 50.24
CA GLY A 313 18.60 25.25 51.25
C GLY A 313 17.44 24.45 50.66
N VAL A 314 17.44 23.13 50.84
CA VAL A 314 16.40 22.24 50.31
C VAL A 314 15.03 22.59 50.93
N ASP A 315 14.00 22.92 50.13
CA ASP A 315 12.68 23.39 50.58
C ASP A 315 11.55 22.36 50.38
N TYR A 316 11.82 21.31 49.61
CA TYR A 316 10.95 20.14 49.50
C TYR A 316 11.75 18.89 49.08
N LEU A 317 11.40 17.71 49.59
CA LEU A 317 11.98 16.41 49.26
C LEU A 317 10.88 15.40 48.94
N SER A 318 11.05 14.61 47.88
CA SER A 318 10.03 13.64 47.53
C SER A 318 9.94 12.50 48.55
N PRO A 319 8.76 11.88 48.71
CA PRO A 319 8.57 10.71 49.54
C PRO A 319 9.45 9.52 49.14
N GLN A 320 9.94 9.42 47.90
CA GLN A 320 10.87 8.37 47.46
C GLN A 320 12.30 8.61 47.96
N TRP A 321 12.72 9.88 48.04
CA TRP A 321 13.96 10.26 48.72
C TRP A 321 13.92 9.83 50.19
N VAL A 322 12.80 10.13 50.86
CA VAL A 322 12.53 9.72 52.24
C VAL A 322 12.43 8.19 52.36
N ALA A 323 11.77 7.50 51.44
CA ALA A 323 11.60 6.05 51.46
C ALA A 323 12.90 5.26 51.19
N TYR A 324 13.82 5.82 50.39
CA TYR A 324 15.12 5.21 50.08
C TYR A 324 16.14 5.40 51.22
N THR A 325 16.21 6.62 51.75
CA THR A 325 17.16 6.98 52.82
C THR A 325 16.68 6.58 54.21
N GLY A 326 15.36 6.48 54.41
CA GLY A 326 14.71 6.16 55.68
C GLY A 326 14.65 7.33 56.68
N VAL A 327 15.03 8.54 56.28
CA VAL A 327 15.12 9.74 57.14
C VAL A 327 13.96 10.70 56.82
N GLN A 328 13.38 11.39 57.81
CA GLN A 328 12.21 12.26 57.63
C GLN A 328 12.55 13.58 56.91
N GLU A 329 11.68 14.05 56.00
CA GLU A 329 11.89 15.26 55.17
C GLU A 329 12.28 16.49 55.98
N ALA A 330 11.51 16.86 57.01
CA ALA A 330 11.76 18.07 57.81
C ALA A 330 13.15 18.12 58.48
N SER A 331 13.78 16.96 58.76
CA SER A 331 15.13 16.86 59.33
C SER A 331 16.26 16.92 58.29
N GLN A 332 15.88 16.88 57.01
CA GLN A 332 16.75 16.88 55.85
C GLN A 332 16.65 18.16 55.00
N LEU A 333 15.54 18.92 55.12
CA LEU A 333 15.38 20.26 54.54
C LEU A 333 16.51 21.21 54.99
N GLY A 334 16.76 22.27 54.20
CA GLY A 334 17.98 23.07 54.32
C GLY A 334 19.21 22.25 53.92
N ASN A 335 20.13 22.01 54.86
CA ASN A 335 21.37 21.25 54.64
C ASN A 335 21.40 19.89 55.36
N GLY A 336 20.29 19.43 55.93
CA GLY A 336 20.24 18.27 56.83
C GLY A 336 20.65 16.94 56.18
N TRP A 337 20.35 16.75 54.89
CA TRP A 337 20.70 15.55 54.13
C TRP A 337 22.23 15.30 54.00
N TYR A 338 23.03 16.37 53.98
CA TYR A 338 24.47 16.35 53.71
C TYR A 338 25.31 15.55 54.74
N HIS A 339 24.97 15.64 56.03
CA HIS A 339 25.71 14.94 57.10
C HIS A 339 25.13 13.56 57.44
N GLN A 340 23.91 13.26 56.99
CA GLN A 340 23.14 12.12 57.45
C GLN A 340 23.12 10.95 56.43
N VAL A 341 23.00 11.25 55.13
CA VAL A 341 22.77 10.21 54.10
C VAL A 341 23.89 10.09 53.05
N LEU A 342 24.80 11.05 53.00
CA LEU A 342 25.95 11.06 52.08
C LEU A 342 27.21 10.43 52.71
N HIS A 343 27.94 9.62 51.95
CA HIS A 343 29.16 8.92 52.41
C HIS A 343 30.24 9.90 52.93
N PRO A 344 30.89 9.64 54.08
CA PRO A 344 31.85 10.57 54.71
C PRO A 344 32.99 11.05 53.81
N GLU A 345 33.56 10.16 52.99
CA GLU A 345 34.63 10.49 52.05
C GLU A 345 34.18 11.38 50.87
N ASP A 346 32.88 11.40 50.56
CA ASP A 346 32.33 12.15 49.42
C ASP A 346 31.88 13.58 49.81
N ARG A 347 31.74 13.88 51.11
CA ARG A 347 31.16 15.13 51.63
C ARG A 347 31.90 16.39 51.21
N ALA A 348 33.22 16.44 51.41
CA ALA A 348 34.01 17.63 51.09
C ALA A 348 33.93 17.98 49.60
N ARG A 349 33.94 16.96 48.74
CA ARG A 349 33.81 17.09 47.29
C ARG A 349 32.42 17.58 46.88
N VAL A 350 31.36 17.01 47.46
CA VAL A 350 29.97 17.38 47.13
C VAL A 350 29.63 18.81 47.58
N ALA A 351 30.04 19.24 48.77
CA ALA A 351 29.77 20.62 49.23
C ALA A 351 30.49 21.68 48.39
N ALA A 352 31.75 21.43 48.02
CA ALA A 352 32.49 22.34 47.13
C ALA A 352 31.82 22.45 45.76
N HIS A 353 31.27 21.33 45.24
CA HIS A 353 30.54 21.30 43.99
C HIS A 353 29.16 22.00 44.10
N TRP A 354 28.42 21.82 45.20
CA TRP A 354 27.13 22.50 45.40
C TRP A 354 27.27 24.02 45.57
N ALA A 355 28.24 24.49 46.36
CA ALA A 355 28.53 25.92 46.52
C ALA A 355 29.01 26.57 45.20
N GLY A 356 29.73 25.83 44.37
CA GLY A 356 30.09 26.25 43.01
C GLY A 356 28.86 26.42 42.10
N ALA A 357 27.88 25.51 42.20
CA ALA A 357 26.64 25.59 41.45
C ALA A 357 25.73 26.75 41.88
N LEU A 358 25.61 27.02 43.19
CA LEU A 358 24.83 28.14 43.72
C LEU A 358 25.41 29.51 43.36
N ALA A 359 26.74 29.64 43.33
CA ALA A 359 27.42 30.84 42.86
C ALA A 359 27.42 30.99 41.32
N GLY A 360 26.71 30.11 40.60
CA GLY A 360 26.57 30.15 39.14
C GLY A 360 27.84 29.75 38.37
N LYS A 361 28.79 29.06 39.01
CA LYS A 361 30.10 28.75 38.39
C LYS A 361 30.07 27.51 37.49
N HIS A 362 29.21 26.53 37.75
CA HIS A 362 29.02 25.32 36.93
C HIS A 362 27.67 24.65 37.24
N PRO A 363 27.09 23.83 36.34
CA PRO A 363 25.91 23.02 36.64
C PRO A 363 26.21 21.93 37.69
N TYR A 364 25.16 21.37 38.30
CA TYR A 364 25.31 20.32 39.31
C TYR A 364 25.08 18.92 38.69
N ASP A 365 26.16 18.16 38.44
CA ASP A 365 26.17 16.76 37.97
C ASP A 365 27.33 15.99 38.62
N ILE A 366 27.01 14.97 39.42
CA ILE A 366 27.99 14.29 40.25
C ILE A 366 27.57 12.86 40.59
N GLU A 367 28.55 11.95 40.62
CA GLU A 367 28.37 10.59 41.12
C GLU A 367 28.83 10.51 42.57
N TYR A 368 27.95 10.00 43.43
CA TYR A 368 28.21 9.85 44.85
C TYR A 368 27.50 8.64 45.42
N ARG A 369 27.99 8.22 46.58
CA ARG A 369 27.42 7.09 47.29
C ARG A 369 26.35 7.58 48.25
N LEU A 370 25.11 7.16 48.00
CA LEU A 370 24.02 7.34 48.94
C LEU A 370 23.88 6.12 49.82
N LYS A 371 23.61 6.40 51.09
CA LYS A 371 23.32 5.37 52.07
C LYS A 371 21.85 4.98 51.94
N ALA A 372 21.60 3.69 51.74
CA ALA A 372 20.26 3.13 51.84
C ALA A 372 19.84 3.02 53.31
N LYS A 373 18.53 2.97 53.59
CA LYS A 373 17.97 2.73 54.93
C LYS A 373 18.56 1.50 55.65
N GLU A 374 19.07 0.52 54.90
CA GLU A 374 19.64 -0.76 55.38
C GLU A 374 21.14 -0.68 55.72
N GLY A 375 21.80 0.46 55.54
CA GLY A 375 23.16 0.71 56.04
C GLY A 375 24.28 0.53 55.01
N GLY A 376 24.00 -0.05 53.85
CA GLY A 376 24.92 -0.17 52.72
C GLY A 376 24.95 1.07 51.82
N TYR A 377 26.05 1.24 51.10
CA TYR A 377 26.22 2.29 50.09
C TYR A 377 26.16 1.69 48.71
N ARG A 378 25.34 2.28 47.84
CA ARG A 378 25.35 1.97 46.41
C ARG A 378 25.71 3.21 45.62
N TRP A 379 26.12 3.03 44.38
CA TRP A 379 26.55 4.11 43.51
C TRP A 379 25.35 4.79 42.87
N PHE A 380 25.25 6.11 43.08
CA PHE A 380 24.22 6.94 42.48
C PHE A 380 24.83 8.06 41.65
N LYS A 381 24.10 8.46 40.61
CA LYS A 381 24.36 9.61 39.78
C LYS A 381 23.30 10.69 40.03
N ALA A 382 23.72 11.90 40.40
CA ALA A 382 22.82 12.97 40.81
C ALA A 382 23.00 14.25 40.02
N ARG A 383 21.87 14.91 39.73
CA ARG A 383 21.80 16.11 38.87
C ARG A 383 20.77 17.09 39.38
N ALA A 384 21.04 18.39 39.29
CA ALA A 384 20.10 19.44 39.73
C ALA A 384 20.15 20.72 38.90
N THR A 385 19.03 21.44 38.94
CA THR A 385 18.74 22.57 38.04
C THR A 385 18.01 23.69 38.78
N ALA A 386 18.29 24.97 38.48
CA ALA A 386 17.59 26.13 39.05
C ALA A 386 16.34 26.52 38.26
N ILE A 387 15.21 26.69 38.93
CA ILE A 387 13.94 27.25 38.47
C ILE A 387 13.88 28.74 38.82
N ARG A 388 13.62 29.61 37.83
CA ARG A 388 13.81 31.07 37.93
C ARG A 388 12.55 31.84 37.60
N SER A 389 12.45 33.08 38.07
CA SER A 389 11.36 34.01 37.76
C SER A 389 11.58 34.66 36.40
N ALA A 390 10.56 35.38 35.91
CA ALA A 390 10.67 36.18 34.68
C ALA A 390 11.77 37.26 34.71
N HIS A 391 12.28 37.66 35.90
CA HIS A 391 13.34 38.67 36.05
C HIS A 391 14.75 38.08 36.27
N GLY A 392 14.92 36.75 36.15
CA GLY A 392 16.22 36.06 36.19
C GLY A 392 16.69 35.63 37.58
N ASP A 393 15.99 36.08 38.61
CA ASP A 393 16.18 35.63 39.99
C ASP A 393 15.76 34.16 40.09
N THR A 394 16.61 33.34 40.72
CA THR A 394 16.21 31.97 41.06
C THR A 394 15.00 32.02 42.00
N LEU A 395 13.93 31.31 41.67
CA LEU A 395 12.75 31.10 42.53
C LEU A 395 12.96 29.88 43.43
N TYR A 396 13.48 28.78 42.89
CA TYR A 396 13.93 27.57 43.62
C TYR A 396 14.76 26.65 42.70
N TRP A 397 15.24 25.49 43.14
CA TRP A 397 16.04 24.48 42.43
C TRP A 397 15.30 23.15 42.44
N PHE A 398 15.59 22.24 41.52
CA PHE A 398 14.99 20.91 41.41
C PHE A 398 16.06 19.88 40.98
N GLY A 399 16.17 18.74 41.66
CA GLY A 399 17.18 17.71 41.36
C GLY A 399 16.74 16.26 41.57
N THR A 400 17.49 15.31 40.98
CA THR A 400 17.22 13.85 41.01
C THR A 400 18.48 13.00 41.27
N SER A 401 18.32 11.72 41.63
CA SER A 401 19.44 10.74 41.81
C SER A 401 19.10 9.31 41.34
N THR A 402 20.00 8.61 40.61
CA THR A 402 19.79 7.30 39.91
C THR A 402 20.86 6.23 40.25
N ASP A 403 20.49 4.94 40.47
CA ASP A 403 21.36 3.80 40.90
C ASP A 403 22.06 3.05 39.73
N ILE A 404 23.34 2.64 39.86
CA ILE A 404 24.17 2.03 38.78
C ILE A 404 24.99 0.76 39.16
N ASP A 405 24.63 0.02 40.21
CA ASP A 405 25.49 -0.99 40.86
C ASP A 405 25.60 -2.38 40.14
N ASN A 406 24.51 -2.88 39.54
CA ASN A 406 24.43 -4.25 38.98
C ASN A 406 25.30 -4.49 37.73
N TYR A 407 25.71 -3.43 37.03
CA TYR A 407 26.53 -3.50 35.82
C TYR A 407 27.97 -3.96 36.10
N LYS A 408 28.45 -3.91 37.35
CA LYS A 408 29.86 -4.12 37.68
C LYS A 408 30.26 -5.56 38.06
N THR A 409 29.32 -6.44 38.41
CA THR A 409 29.67 -7.69 39.11
C THR A 409 29.51 -8.98 38.28
N ALA A 410 28.64 -9.01 37.26
CA ALA A 410 28.31 -10.25 36.51
C ALA A 410 29.31 -10.62 35.40
N GLN A 411 30.20 -9.71 34.99
CA GLN A 411 31.05 -9.87 33.81
C GLN A 411 32.32 -10.71 34.04
N LEU A 412 32.68 -11.03 35.29
CA LEU A 412 34.05 -11.47 35.61
C LEU A 412 34.28 -12.97 35.86
N ASN A 413 33.25 -13.84 35.92
CA ASN A 413 33.43 -15.22 36.47
C ASN A 413 33.03 -16.42 35.58
N PHE A 414 32.38 -16.26 34.42
CA PHE A 414 31.88 -17.40 33.63
C PHE A 414 32.82 -17.82 32.47
N GLU A 415 33.63 -16.91 31.94
CA GLU A 415 34.35 -17.06 30.66
C GLU A 415 35.58 -17.99 30.65
N ARG A 416 35.94 -18.70 31.73
CA ARG A 416 37.31 -19.27 31.88
C ARG A 416 37.54 -20.79 31.83
N ASN A 417 36.53 -21.68 31.75
CA ASN A 417 36.76 -23.13 31.98
C ASN A 417 36.31 -24.12 30.87
N VAL A 418 35.87 -23.65 29.71
CA VAL A 418 35.15 -24.49 28.72
C VAL A 418 35.94 -24.74 27.41
N ASP A 419 37.01 -23.99 27.16
CA ASP A 419 37.62 -23.80 25.82
C ASP A 419 38.78 -24.74 25.37
N VAL A 420 39.09 -25.86 26.06
CA VAL A 420 40.39 -26.57 25.86
C VAL A 420 40.35 -28.06 25.37
N SER A 421 39.23 -28.64 24.92
CA SER A 421 39.10 -30.06 24.47
C SER A 421 39.01 -30.24 22.94
N PRO A 422 39.68 -31.20 22.25
CA PRO A 422 39.80 -31.23 20.78
C PRO A 422 38.71 -31.98 19.96
N ALA A 423 37.68 -32.55 20.57
CA ALA A 423 36.54 -33.16 19.85
C ALA A 423 35.39 -32.14 19.69
N ILE A 424 34.56 -32.26 18.65
CA ILE A 424 33.32 -31.49 18.54
C ILE A 424 32.30 -32.08 19.51
N LEU A 425 32.21 -31.48 20.69
CA LEU A 425 31.36 -31.92 21.79
C LEU A 425 30.17 -31.00 21.95
N TRP A 426 29.02 -31.59 22.29
CA TRP A 426 27.79 -30.88 22.57
C TRP A 426 27.04 -31.47 23.77
N ILE A 427 26.34 -30.62 24.52
CA ILE A 427 25.54 -30.99 25.70
C ILE A 427 24.19 -30.29 25.63
N THR A 428 23.11 -31.00 25.97
CA THR A 428 21.75 -30.48 26.00
C THR A 428 21.09 -30.63 27.37
N GLU A 429 20.06 -29.84 27.62
CA GLU A 429 19.17 -29.94 28.78
C GLU A 429 18.08 -31.02 28.58
N LYS A 430 17.27 -31.26 29.62
CA LYS A 430 16.17 -32.25 29.63
C LYS A 430 15.16 -32.05 28.50
N ASP A 431 14.90 -30.80 28.14
CA ASP A 431 14.00 -30.40 27.05
C ASP A 431 14.63 -30.53 25.65
N GLY A 432 15.89 -30.99 25.58
CA GLY A 432 16.65 -31.20 24.36
C GLY A 432 17.38 -29.96 23.84
N SER A 433 17.27 -28.81 24.50
CA SER A 433 17.97 -27.59 24.06
C SER A 433 19.49 -27.73 24.28
N CYS A 434 20.29 -27.57 23.21
CA CYS A 434 21.76 -27.62 23.28
C CYS A 434 22.31 -26.38 23.98
N THR A 435 22.67 -26.53 25.24
CA THR A 435 23.17 -25.42 26.06
C THR A 435 24.67 -25.25 25.98
N TYR A 436 25.40 -26.18 25.36
CA TYR A 436 26.83 -26.05 25.18
C TYR A 436 27.35 -26.73 23.92
N LEU A 437 28.25 -26.04 23.21
CA LEU A 437 29.02 -26.53 22.08
C LEU A 437 30.48 -26.12 22.25
N SER A 438 31.40 -27.07 22.05
CA SER A 438 32.84 -26.80 22.15
C SER A 438 33.35 -25.85 21.07
N LYS A 439 34.48 -25.17 21.34
CA LYS A 439 35.19 -24.30 20.38
C LYS A 439 35.38 -24.94 18.99
N GLN A 440 35.56 -26.26 18.95
CA GLN A 440 35.77 -27.06 17.75
C GLN A 440 34.52 -27.12 16.87
N TRP A 441 33.32 -27.03 17.45
CA TRP A 441 32.10 -26.83 16.67
C TRP A 441 32.18 -25.52 15.88
N TYR A 442 32.59 -24.43 16.54
CA TYR A 442 32.68 -23.12 15.91
C TYR A 442 33.84 -23.04 14.91
N ASP A 443 34.97 -23.67 15.21
CA ASP A 443 36.11 -23.75 14.29
C ASP A 443 35.78 -24.63 13.07
N TYR A 444 35.04 -25.74 13.26
CA TYR A 444 34.65 -26.65 12.19
C TYR A 444 33.52 -26.09 11.35
N THR A 445 32.48 -25.48 11.95
CA THR A 445 31.27 -25.03 11.24
C THR A 445 31.30 -23.55 10.87
N GLY A 446 32.18 -22.78 11.50
CA GLY A 446 32.25 -21.32 11.38
C GLY A 446 31.10 -20.58 12.07
N GLN A 447 30.18 -21.27 12.74
CA GLN A 447 29.10 -20.61 13.47
C GLN A 447 29.63 -19.77 14.63
N THR A 448 28.88 -18.73 14.97
CA THR A 448 29.01 -18.07 16.27
C THR A 448 28.20 -18.81 17.32
N GLU A 449 28.51 -18.61 18.59
CA GLU A 449 27.87 -19.32 19.70
C GLU A 449 26.36 -19.09 19.79
N ALA A 450 25.91 -17.84 19.68
CA ALA A 450 24.49 -17.49 19.68
C ALA A 450 23.70 -18.17 18.54
N GLU A 451 24.36 -18.50 17.42
CA GLU A 451 23.73 -19.19 16.28
C GLU A 451 23.65 -20.70 16.48
N ALA A 452 24.45 -21.27 17.37
CA ALA A 452 24.61 -22.71 17.49
C ALA A 452 23.95 -23.31 18.74
N LEU A 453 23.72 -22.53 19.79
CA LEU A 453 23.10 -23.00 21.03
C LEU A 453 21.56 -23.03 20.96
N GLY A 454 20.91 -23.59 21.99
CA GLY A 454 19.54 -24.07 21.92
C GLY A 454 19.45 -25.23 20.92
N PHE A 455 18.51 -25.21 19.99
CA PHE A 455 18.58 -26.15 18.87
C PHE A 455 19.49 -25.65 17.73
N GLY A 456 20.22 -24.55 17.90
CA GLY A 456 21.01 -23.87 16.86
C GLY A 456 22.14 -24.69 16.20
N TRP A 457 22.49 -25.88 16.70
CA TRP A 457 23.43 -26.81 16.06
C TRP A 457 22.81 -27.45 14.83
N LEU A 458 21.48 -27.58 14.88
CA LEU A 458 20.60 -27.58 13.73
C LEU A 458 20.69 -26.22 13.00
N GLY A 459 21.81 -25.51 13.02
CA GLY A 459 22.18 -24.38 12.18
C GLY A 459 23.31 -24.79 11.25
N ALA A 460 24.21 -25.67 11.68
CA ALA A 460 25.28 -26.21 10.84
C ALA A 460 24.98 -27.56 10.19
N THR A 461 23.97 -28.33 10.60
CA THR A 461 23.60 -29.54 9.83
C THR A 461 23.12 -29.15 8.43
N HIS A 462 23.30 -30.00 7.44
CA HIS A 462 22.72 -29.87 6.11
C HIS A 462 21.25 -30.00 6.36
N PRO A 463 20.53 -28.91 6.20
CA PRO A 463 19.21 -28.85 6.76
C PRO A 463 18.26 -29.97 6.26
N ASP A 464 18.39 -30.48 5.00
CA ASP A 464 17.69 -31.70 4.48
C ASP A 464 17.72 -32.88 5.46
N ASP A 465 18.81 -33.00 6.21
CA ASP A 465 19.03 -34.07 7.18
C ASP A 465 18.71 -33.64 8.62
N LYS A 466 18.67 -32.35 8.94
CA LYS A 466 18.59 -31.73 10.29
C LYS A 466 17.22 -31.88 10.97
N ALA A 467 16.13 -31.87 10.21
CA ALA A 467 14.80 -32.20 10.73
C ALA A 467 14.73 -33.69 11.07
N ARG A 468 15.11 -34.55 10.11
CA ARG A 468 15.28 -35.98 10.37
C ARG A 468 16.23 -36.22 11.55
N ALA A 469 17.33 -35.49 11.64
CA ALA A 469 18.31 -35.59 12.71
C ALA A 469 17.74 -35.10 14.05
N GLY A 470 17.11 -33.94 14.12
CA GLY A 470 16.48 -33.35 15.30
C GLY A 470 15.25 -34.13 15.78
N ASP A 471 14.50 -34.77 14.89
CA ASP A 471 13.37 -35.64 15.24
C ASP A 471 13.85 -37.00 15.72
N ILE A 472 14.84 -37.58 15.03
CA ILE A 472 15.54 -38.76 15.55
C ILE A 472 16.14 -38.40 16.93
N PHE A 473 16.60 -37.16 17.13
CA PHE A 473 17.12 -36.67 18.40
C PHE A 473 16.04 -36.44 19.46
N VAL A 474 14.93 -35.77 19.15
CA VAL A 474 13.82 -35.47 20.08
C VAL A 474 13.03 -36.73 20.41
N THR A 475 12.86 -37.64 19.44
CA THR A 475 12.28 -38.98 19.67
C THR A 475 13.20 -39.81 20.55
N ALA A 476 14.51 -39.79 20.29
CA ALA A 476 15.49 -40.39 21.19
C ALA A 476 15.41 -39.75 22.59
N ASN A 477 15.33 -38.42 22.70
CA ASN A 477 15.26 -37.65 23.94
C ASN A 477 14.00 -37.94 24.76
N ALA A 478 12.83 -38.07 24.11
CA ALA A 478 11.55 -38.38 24.76
C ALA A 478 11.39 -39.86 25.14
N ALA A 479 12.05 -40.75 24.41
CA ALA A 479 12.17 -42.17 24.77
C ALA A 479 13.34 -42.44 25.74
N GLU A 480 14.16 -41.41 26.01
CA GLU A 480 15.43 -41.48 26.72
C GLU A 480 16.35 -42.60 26.19
N GLY A 481 16.42 -42.76 24.87
CA GLY A 481 17.20 -43.78 24.16
C GLY A 481 18.44 -43.22 23.43
N PRO A 482 19.36 -44.06 22.94
CA PRO A 482 20.54 -43.60 22.21
C PRO A 482 20.15 -42.89 20.91
N PHE A 483 20.85 -41.80 20.62
CA PHE A 483 20.71 -41.01 19.40
C PHE A 483 21.81 -41.38 18.40
N TYR A 484 21.43 -41.64 17.15
CA TYR A 484 22.36 -41.81 16.04
C TYR A 484 21.73 -41.31 14.74
N THR A 485 22.50 -40.55 13.97
CA THR A 485 22.08 -40.15 12.63
C THR A 485 23.28 -39.81 11.77
N GLU A 486 23.16 -40.07 10.47
CA GLU A 486 24.09 -39.54 9.48
C GLU A 486 23.44 -38.32 8.87
N TYR A 487 24.15 -37.21 8.92
CA TYR A 487 23.71 -35.97 8.31
C TYR A 487 24.88 -35.27 7.69
N ARG A 488 24.65 -34.55 6.61
CA ARG A 488 25.67 -33.64 6.12
C ARG A 488 25.87 -32.51 7.15
N LEU A 489 27.08 -32.10 7.50
CA LEU A 489 27.43 -31.04 8.46
C LEU A 489 28.28 -29.99 7.76
N ARG A 490 27.97 -28.72 8.04
CA ARG A 490 28.62 -27.56 7.44
C ARG A 490 30.02 -27.39 8.00
N THR A 491 30.95 -27.17 7.09
CA THR A 491 32.32 -26.74 7.41
C THR A 491 32.42 -25.21 7.45
N ARG A 492 33.48 -24.65 8.03
CA ARG A 492 33.73 -23.21 8.17
C ARG A 492 33.91 -22.51 6.83
N ASP A 493 34.51 -23.23 5.89
CA ASP A 493 34.62 -22.82 4.48
C ASP A 493 33.27 -23.01 3.74
N GLY A 494 32.26 -23.41 4.51
CA GLY A 494 30.86 -23.43 4.16
C GLY A 494 30.37 -24.73 3.51
N GLN A 495 31.25 -25.63 3.06
CA GLN A 495 30.84 -26.86 2.37
C GLN A 495 30.17 -27.85 3.33
N TYR A 496 29.14 -28.55 2.86
CA TYR A 496 28.52 -29.60 3.65
C TYR A 496 29.14 -30.94 3.34
N ARG A 497 29.62 -31.57 4.40
CA ARG A 497 30.28 -32.85 4.32
C ARG A 497 29.43 -33.88 5.05
N TRP A 498 29.28 -35.09 4.52
CA TRP A 498 28.50 -36.11 5.25
C TRP A 498 29.18 -36.32 6.58
N ALA A 499 28.43 -36.32 7.65
CA ALA A 499 28.90 -36.46 9.00
C ALA A 499 27.96 -37.40 9.76
N ILE A 500 28.40 -37.85 10.90
CA ILE A 500 27.70 -38.77 11.79
C ILE A 500 27.64 -38.10 13.15
N ASP A 501 26.47 -38.13 13.74
CA ASP A 501 26.21 -37.59 15.06
C ASP A 501 25.57 -38.63 15.94
N ALA A 502 26.08 -38.73 17.14
CA ALA A 502 25.67 -39.72 18.12
C ALA A 502 25.75 -39.16 19.54
N GLY A 503 24.75 -39.49 20.35
CA GLY A 503 24.64 -39.06 21.73
C GLY A 503 23.82 -40.01 22.60
N ASN A 504 24.00 -39.95 23.91
CA ASN A 504 23.29 -40.79 24.90
C ASN A 504 22.66 -39.92 26.02
N PRO A 505 21.57 -40.37 26.66
CA PRO A 505 20.93 -39.68 27.79
C PRO A 505 21.81 -39.72 29.06
N ARG A 506 21.69 -38.71 29.92
CA ARG A 506 22.32 -38.62 31.24
C ARG A 506 21.28 -38.67 32.35
N TYR A 507 21.58 -39.38 33.45
CA TYR A 507 20.74 -39.53 34.65
C TYR A 507 21.48 -39.09 35.92
N ASP A 508 20.75 -38.66 36.94
CA ASP A 508 21.31 -38.37 38.27
C ASP A 508 21.42 -39.61 39.19
N LYS A 509 21.97 -39.42 40.40
CA LYS A 509 22.33 -40.48 41.37
C LYS A 509 21.13 -41.15 42.06
N ASP A 510 19.95 -40.52 41.99
CA ASP A 510 18.67 -41.07 42.47
C ASP A 510 17.77 -41.49 41.28
N GLY A 511 18.32 -41.48 40.06
CA GLY A 511 17.77 -42.12 38.86
C GLY A 511 16.96 -41.22 37.93
N ALA A 512 16.95 -39.89 38.12
CA ALA A 512 16.12 -38.98 37.33
C ALA A 512 16.85 -38.41 36.08
N TYR A 513 16.12 -38.32 34.97
CA TYR A 513 16.63 -37.91 33.64
C TYR A 513 17.06 -36.44 33.57
N CYS A 514 18.18 -36.15 32.90
CA CYS A 514 18.91 -34.86 32.94
C CYS A 514 19.35 -34.26 31.58
N GLY A 515 18.98 -34.82 30.42
CA GLY A 515 19.42 -34.31 29.09
C GLY A 515 20.50 -35.18 28.41
N TYR A 516 21.11 -34.71 27.31
CA TYR A 516 22.03 -35.50 26.45
C TYR A 516 23.46 -34.93 26.38
N ALA A 517 24.42 -35.80 26.08
CA ALA A 517 25.76 -35.40 25.64
C ALA A 517 26.21 -36.25 24.45
N GLY A 518 26.86 -35.63 23.46
CA GLY A 518 27.22 -36.28 22.21
C GLY A 518 28.40 -35.67 21.46
N THR A 519 28.72 -36.26 20.31
CA THR A 519 29.87 -35.91 19.47
C THR A 519 29.56 -36.06 17.98
N VAL A 520 30.27 -35.31 17.13
CA VAL A 520 30.06 -35.29 15.67
C VAL A 520 31.34 -35.61 14.86
N ILE A 521 31.24 -36.37 13.76
CA ILE A 521 32.38 -36.91 12.94
C ILE A 521 32.10 -36.83 11.42
N ASP A 522 33.04 -36.39 10.57
CA ASP A 522 32.91 -36.32 9.08
C ASP A 522 33.23 -37.64 8.33
N VAL A 523 32.46 -37.98 7.28
CA VAL A 523 32.49 -39.20 6.43
C VAL A 523 32.23 -38.96 4.91
N HIS A 524 32.36 -37.74 4.39
CA HIS A 524 31.84 -37.32 3.07
C HIS A 524 32.26 -38.08 1.80
N ASP A 525 33.55 -38.33 1.58
CA ASP A 525 34.05 -38.71 0.25
C ASP A 525 33.66 -40.14 -0.18
N ARG A 526 33.46 -41.03 0.80
CA ARG A 526 33.07 -42.43 0.57
C ARG A 526 31.66 -42.55 -0.01
N LYS A 527 30.76 -41.61 0.26
CA LYS A 527 29.33 -41.72 -0.07
C LYS A 527 29.00 -41.35 -1.52
N LEU A 528 29.90 -40.67 -2.25
CA LEU A 528 29.57 -40.02 -3.53
C LEU A 528 29.80 -40.86 -4.80
N ALA A 529 30.64 -41.89 -4.78
CA ALA A 529 31.01 -42.64 -6.00
C ALA A 529 29.99 -43.71 -6.41
N GLU A 530 29.42 -44.42 -5.44
CA GLU A 530 28.53 -45.57 -5.69
C GLU A 530 27.19 -45.17 -6.34
N ILE A 531 26.81 -43.91 -6.19
CA ILE A 531 25.48 -43.44 -6.53
C ILE A 531 25.38 -42.96 -8.01
N ARG A 532 26.48 -42.82 -8.75
CA ARG A 532 26.52 -42.05 -10.01
C ARG A 532 26.15 -42.82 -11.29
N ILE A 533 26.53 -44.09 -11.42
CA ILE A 533 26.50 -44.84 -12.70
C ILE A 533 25.09 -45.35 -13.05
N GLU A 534 24.43 -46.04 -12.11
CA GLU A 534 23.10 -46.62 -12.34
C GLU A 534 22.05 -45.53 -12.63
N ALA A 535 22.29 -44.33 -12.11
CA ALA A 535 21.42 -43.20 -12.27
C ALA A 535 21.39 -42.62 -13.70
N GLU A 536 22.44 -42.75 -14.53
CA GLU A 536 22.48 -42.04 -15.84
C GLU A 536 21.62 -42.70 -16.93
N ARG A 537 21.51 -44.02 -16.96
CA ARG A 537 20.80 -44.75 -18.02
C ARG A 537 19.28 -44.68 -17.88
N GLN A 538 18.75 -44.87 -16.68
CA GLN A 538 17.32 -44.76 -16.41
C GLN A 538 16.80 -43.34 -16.65
N LYS A 539 17.66 -42.32 -16.48
CA LYS A 539 17.31 -40.92 -16.75
C LYS A 539 16.98 -40.65 -18.21
N PHE A 540 17.68 -41.23 -19.19
CA PHE A 540 17.45 -40.90 -20.60
C PHE A 540 16.09 -41.38 -21.13
N GLU A 541 15.71 -42.63 -20.82
CA GLU A 541 14.42 -43.19 -21.28
C GLU A 541 13.23 -42.49 -20.63
N ALA A 542 13.33 -42.17 -19.34
CA ALA A 542 12.32 -41.38 -18.64
C ALA A 542 12.18 -39.98 -19.27
N ILE A 543 13.29 -39.27 -19.52
CA ILE A 543 13.26 -37.93 -20.13
C ILE A 543 12.56 -37.94 -21.51
N PHE A 544 12.78 -38.95 -22.34
CA PHE A 544 12.21 -38.98 -23.69
C PHE A 544 10.69 -39.24 -23.71
N VAL A 545 10.21 -40.17 -22.87
CA VAL A 545 8.78 -40.56 -22.85
C VAL A 545 7.93 -39.57 -22.06
N ASP A 546 8.43 -39.15 -20.89
CA ASP A 546 7.69 -38.26 -19.98
C ASP A 546 7.83 -36.79 -20.35
N SER A 547 8.58 -36.45 -21.41
CA SER A 547 8.69 -35.08 -21.86
C SER A 547 7.34 -34.49 -22.26
N ALA A 548 7.06 -33.28 -21.75
CA ALA A 548 5.92 -32.48 -22.13
C ALA A 548 6.04 -31.90 -23.55
N ALA A 549 7.25 -31.85 -24.13
CA ALA A 549 7.46 -31.39 -25.48
C ALA A 549 7.17 -32.50 -26.49
N SER A 550 6.65 -32.13 -27.65
CA SER A 550 6.55 -33.00 -28.81
C SER A 550 7.95 -33.30 -29.34
N MET A 551 8.43 -34.52 -29.15
CA MET A 551 9.76 -34.96 -29.57
C MET A 551 9.68 -36.01 -30.68
N ALA A 552 10.54 -35.85 -31.70
CA ALA A 552 10.71 -36.83 -32.75
C ALA A 552 12.19 -36.98 -33.13
N LEU A 553 12.62 -38.21 -33.42
CA LEU A 553 13.89 -38.51 -34.06
C LEU A 553 13.61 -38.94 -35.49
N LEU A 554 14.18 -38.19 -36.42
CA LEU A 554 14.10 -38.46 -37.85
C LEU A 554 15.43 -38.99 -38.35
N ARG A 555 15.41 -40.11 -39.07
CA ARG A 555 16.61 -40.78 -39.55
C ARG A 555 16.94 -40.37 -40.98
N GLY A 556 18.22 -40.06 -41.21
CA GLY A 556 18.79 -39.84 -42.54
C GLY A 556 18.27 -38.59 -43.28
N PRO A 557 18.72 -38.36 -44.52
CA PRO A 557 18.45 -37.14 -45.29
C PRO A 557 17.01 -37.03 -45.82
N ASN A 558 16.23 -38.12 -45.76
CA ASN A 558 14.83 -38.15 -46.16
C ASN A 558 13.86 -37.90 -44.99
N PHE A 559 14.39 -37.65 -43.77
CA PHE A 559 13.62 -37.27 -42.60
C PHE A 559 12.50 -38.26 -42.24
N ILE A 560 12.88 -39.53 -42.10
CA ILE A 560 11.96 -40.63 -41.79
C ILE A 560 11.79 -40.72 -40.28
N PHE A 561 10.56 -40.74 -39.77
CA PHE A 561 10.33 -40.91 -38.33
C PHE A 561 10.86 -42.25 -37.82
N GLU A 562 11.81 -42.20 -36.89
CA GLU A 562 12.37 -43.38 -36.21
C GLU A 562 11.78 -43.57 -34.83
N LYS A 563 11.66 -42.47 -34.07
CA LYS A 563 11.08 -42.47 -32.73
C LYS A 563 10.26 -41.22 -32.52
N ILE A 564 9.14 -41.33 -31.84
CA ILE A 564 8.33 -40.20 -31.39
C ILE A 564 7.92 -40.45 -29.94
N ASN A 565 7.72 -39.38 -29.19
CA ASN A 565 7.10 -39.48 -27.89
C ASN A 565 5.57 -39.29 -27.98
N PRO A 566 4.81 -39.61 -26.91
CA PRO A 566 3.34 -39.51 -26.92
C PRO A 566 2.81 -38.11 -27.27
N ARG A 567 3.52 -37.04 -26.87
CA ARG A 567 3.13 -35.65 -27.14
C ARG A 567 3.16 -35.32 -28.63
N TYR A 568 4.20 -35.76 -29.34
CA TYR A 568 4.31 -35.52 -30.79
C TYR A 568 3.16 -36.19 -31.56
N LYS A 569 2.72 -37.36 -31.11
CA LYS A 569 1.54 -38.05 -31.68
C LYS A 569 0.25 -37.25 -31.43
N ALA A 570 0.05 -36.74 -30.21
CA ALA A 570 -1.12 -35.95 -29.86
C ALA A 570 -1.23 -34.63 -30.68
N LEU A 571 -0.10 -34.00 -31.00
CA LEU A 571 -0.06 -32.77 -31.80
C LEU A 571 -0.59 -32.97 -33.23
N LEU A 572 -0.29 -34.12 -33.85
CA LEU A 572 -0.59 -34.38 -35.27
C LEU A 572 -1.83 -35.28 -35.48
N GLY A 573 -2.48 -35.71 -34.40
CA GLY A 573 -3.65 -36.60 -34.43
C GLY A 573 -3.30 -38.06 -34.76
N ASP A 574 -4.29 -38.85 -35.17
CA ASP A 574 -4.16 -40.31 -35.39
C ASP A 574 -3.46 -40.72 -36.71
N ARG A 575 -2.46 -39.95 -37.16
CA ARG A 575 -1.68 -40.27 -38.37
C ARG A 575 -0.66 -41.38 -38.07
N GLU A 576 -0.40 -42.24 -39.06
CA GLU A 576 0.68 -43.24 -38.99
C GLU A 576 2.01 -42.56 -39.36
N LEU A 577 2.91 -42.38 -38.38
CA LEU A 577 4.11 -41.54 -38.52
C LEU A 577 5.41 -42.35 -38.64
N ILE A 578 5.64 -43.33 -37.74
CA ILE A 578 6.90 -44.10 -37.69
C ILE A 578 7.15 -44.83 -39.01
N GLY A 579 8.35 -44.71 -39.54
CA GLY A 579 8.76 -45.32 -40.81
C GLY A 579 8.45 -44.49 -42.06
N HIS A 580 7.71 -43.39 -41.93
CA HIS A 580 7.32 -42.53 -43.06
C HIS A 580 8.10 -41.20 -43.10
N PRO A 581 8.35 -40.63 -44.29
CA PRO A 581 8.93 -39.29 -44.44
C PRO A 581 7.97 -38.18 -43.96
N ILE A 582 8.49 -37.20 -43.21
CA ILE A 582 7.67 -36.14 -42.58
C ILE A 582 6.80 -35.34 -43.55
N PHE A 583 7.29 -35.02 -44.75
CA PHE A 583 6.54 -34.22 -45.74
C PHE A 583 5.52 -35.05 -46.52
N GLU A 584 5.56 -36.38 -46.47
CA GLU A 584 4.49 -37.19 -47.07
C GLU A 584 3.27 -37.27 -46.16
N VAL A 585 3.51 -37.34 -44.85
CA VAL A 585 2.45 -37.43 -43.83
C VAL A 585 1.88 -36.07 -43.41
N LEU A 586 2.59 -34.96 -43.69
CA LEU A 586 2.16 -33.57 -43.42
C LEU A 586 2.17 -32.71 -44.70
N PRO A 587 1.20 -32.89 -45.62
CA PRO A 587 1.13 -32.12 -46.86
C PRO A 587 0.86 -30.61 -46.64
N GLU A 588 0.24 -30.22 -45.53
CA GLU A 588 0.00 -28.81 -45.18
C GLU A 588 1.29 -28.00 -44.93
N LEU A 589 2.42 -28.70 -44.71
CA LEU A 589 3.73 -28.08 -44.59
C LEU A 589 4.41 -27.86 -45.95
N HIS A 590 3.81 -28.31 -47.06
CA HIS A 590 4.34 -28.05 -48.40
C HIS A 590 4.19 -26.57 -48.76
N GLY A 591 5.24 -25.99 -49.34
CA GLY A 591 5.30 -24.57 -49.70
C GLY A 591 5.70 -23.65 -48.53
N LEU A 592 5.84 -24.18 -47.32
CA LEU A 592 6.43 -23.49 -46.17
C LEU A 592 7.93 -23.83 -46.07
N PRO A 593 8.76 -22.92 -45.51
CA PRO A 593 10.23 -23.06 -45.54
C PRO A 593 10.81 -24.16 -44.63
N PHE A 594 9.97 -24.97 -43.97
CA PHE A 594 10.39 -26.02 -43.02
C PHE A 594 11.31 -27.08 -43.63
N LYS A 595 11.10 -27.44 -44.90
CA LYS A 595 11.92 -28.42 -45.61
C LYS A 595 13.35 -27.93 -45.83
N ASP A 596 13.51 -26.65 -46.09
CA ASP A 596 14.81 -26.03 -46.31
C ASP A 596 15.57 -25.89 -44.99
N TYR A 597 14.87 -25.53 -43.90
CA TYR A 597 15.44 -25.50 -42.55
C TYR A 597 15.99 -26.86 -42.12
N MET A 598 15.24 -27.96 -42.31
CA MET A 598 15.70 -29.30 -41.95
C MET A 598 16.93 -29.74 -42.76
N ARG A 599 16.95 -29.45 -44.07
CA ARG A 599 18.11 -29.78 -44.92
C ARG A 599 19.36 -29.04 -44.49
N GLU A 600 19.23 -27.75 -44.18
CA GLU A 600 20.34 -26.94 -43.70
C GLU A 600 20.89 -27.49 -42.38
N VAL A 601 20.02 -27.84 -41.43
CA VAL A 601 20.42 -28.42 -40.13
C VAL A 601 21.14 -29.75 -40.31
N PHE A 602 20.62 -30.65 -41.16
CA PHE A 602 21.24 -31.95 -41.40
C PHE A 602 22.63 -31.83 -42.04
N ALA A 603 22.78 -30.94 -43.03
CA ALA A 603 24.03 -30.75 -43.74
C ALA A 603 25.08 -29.99 -42.91
N THR A 604 24.68 -28.93 -42.21
CA THR A 604 25.60 -28.02 -41.53
C THR A 604 25.82 -28.38 -40.06
N GLY A 605 24.89 -29.12 -39.45
CA GLY A 605 24.84 -29.37 -38.01
C GLY A 605 24.41 -28.17 -37.17
N LYS A 606 24.16 -27.00 -37.77
CA LYS A 606 23.67 -25.82 -37.05
C LYS A 606 22.20 -26.01 -36.69
N PRO A 607 21.81 -25.88 -35.41
CA PRO A 607 20.42 -26.02 -35.02
C PRO A 607 19.58 -24.86 -35.56
N TYR A 608 18.34 -25.16 -35.92
CA TYR A 608 17.34 -24.16 -36.29
C TYR A 608 16.34 -24.02 -35.15
N VAL A 609 16.07 -22.80 -34.71
CA VAL A 609 15.13 -22.49 -33.62
C VAL A 609 14.12 -21.48 -34.12
N ALA A 610 12.84 -21.74 -33.89
CA ALA A 610 11.77 -20.78 -34.09
C ALA A 610 10.88 -20.72 -32.84
N THR A 611 10.42 -19.52 -32.53
CA THR A 611 9.57 -19.21 -31.38
C THR A 611 8.28 -18.54 -31.85
N GLU A 612 7.16 -18.93 -31.26
CA GLU A 612 5.81 -18.42 -31.47
C GLU A 612 5.42 -18.40 -32.96
N MET A 613 5.88 -19.39 -33.72
CA MET A 613 5.63 -19.44 -35.15
C MET A 613 4.18 -19.87 -35.39
N PRO A 614 3.33 -19.07 -36.07
CA PRO A 614 1.99 -19.48 -36.42
C PRO A 614 2.03 -20.55 -37.52
N VAL A 615 1.52 -21.74 -37.22
CA VAL A 615 1.43 -22.87 -38.13
C VAL A 615 -0.03 -23.27 -38.27
N LYS A 616 -0.51 -23.37 -39.51
CA LYS A 616 -1.85 -23.88 -39.79
C LYS A 616 -1.80 -25.40 -39.83
N LEU A 617 -2.37 -26.06 -38.83
CA LEU A 617 -2.39 -27.52 -38.71
C LEU A 617 -3.80 -28.06 -38.91
N ILE A 618 -3.88 -29.28 -39.44
CA ILE A 618 -5.14 -30.02 -39.61
C ILE A 618 -5.10 -31.22 -38.68
N ARG A 619 -5.78 -31.16 -37.52
CA ARG A 619 -5.74 -32.23 -36.51
C ARG A 619 -6.52 -33.50 -36.89
N ARG A 620 -7.41 -33.42 -37.88
CA ARG A 620 -8.25 -34.54 -38.36
C ARG A 620 -8.30 -34.59 -39.89
N PRO A 621 -8.23 -35.77 -40.52
CA PRO A 621 -8.39 -35.88 -41.97
C PRO A 621 -9.69 -35.20 -42.45
N GLY A 622 -9.58 -34.15 -43.27
CA GLY A 622 -10.73 -33.37 -43.77
C GLY A 622 -11.22 -32.21 -42.89
N GLY A 623 -10.52 -31.86 -41.80
CA GLY A 623 -10.86 -30.74 -40.90
C GLY A 623 -10.46 -29.35 -41.41
N VAL A 624 -10.99 -28.31 -40.76
CA VAL A 624 -10.64 -26.89 -41.04
C VAL A 624 -9.23 -26.59 -40.49
N PRO A 625 -8.39 -25.81 -41.19
CA PRO A 625 -7.08 -25.42 -40.67
C PRO A 625 -7.19 -24.57 -39.39
N GLU A 626 -6.53 -25.01 -38.32
CA GLU A 626 -6.42 -24.28 -37.05
C GLU A 626 -5.07 -23.56 -36.97
N THR A 627 -5.06 -22.27 -36.61
CA THR A 627 -3.81 -21.55 -36.33
C THR A 627 -3.30 -21.98 -34.95
N THR A 628 -2.13 -22.63 -34.95
CA THR A 628 -1.44 -23.13 -33.76
C THR A 628 -0.09 -22.42 -33.64
N TYR A 629 0.29 -21.93 -32.47
CA TYR A 629 1.60 -21.30 -32.26
C TYR A 629 2.59 -22.33 -31.72
N LEU A 630 3.73 -22.50 -32.39
CA LEU A 630 4.74 -23.50 -32.04
C LEU A 630 6.11 -22.87 -31.79
N ASP A 631 6.71 -23.25 -30.66
CA ASP A 631 8.15 -23.13 -30.41
C ASP A 631 8.79 -24.44 -30.85
N PHE A 632 9.73 -24.42 -31.78
CA PHE A 632 10.39 -25.66 -32.22
C PHE A 632 11.86 -25.49 -32.54
N THR A 633 12.59 -26.58 -32.34
CA THR A 633 14.02 -26.70 -32.64
C THR A 633 14.27 -27.95 -33.47
N TYR A 634 15.13 -27.81 -34.48
CA TYR A 634 15.71 -28.91 -35.24
C TYR A 634 17.21 -29.00 -34.91
N THR A 635 17.67 -30.18 -34.47
CA THR A 635 19.07 -30.42 -34.12
C THR A 635 19.59 -31.68 -34.83
N ARG A 636 20.83 -31.66 -35.31
CA ARG A 636 21.46 -32.86 -35.87
C ARG A 636 21.85 -33.84 -34.77
N VAL A 637 21.53 -35.12 -34.95
CA VAL A 637 22.03 -36.21 -34.11
C VAL A 637 23.22 -36.85 -34.80
N GLU A 638 24.27 -37.12 -34.04
CA GLU A 638 25.50 -37.78 -34.49
C GLU A 638 25.57 -39.20 -33.91
N ASP A 639 26.23 -40.11 -34.62
CA ASP A 639 26.54 -41.44 -34.11
C ASP A 639 27.77 -41.43 -33.18
N GLY A 640 28.11 -42.58 -32.58
CA GLY A 640 29.28 -42.74 -31.71
C GLY A 640 30.64 -42.52 -32.39
N GLN A 641 30.65 -42.18 -33.69
CA GLN A 641 31.82 -41.85 -34.50
C GLN A 641 31.77 -40.41 -35.06
N GLY A 642 30.73 -39.63 -34.75
CA GLY A 642 30.57 -38.22 -35.13
C GLY A 642 29.96 -37.97 -36.52
N LEU A 643 29.35 -38.97 -37.17
CA LEU A 643 28.69 -38.80 -38.48
C LEU A 643 27.20 -38.42 -38.34
N PRO A 644 26.60 -37.67 -39.30
CA PRO A 644 25.18 -37.31 -39.27
C PRO A 644 24.27 -38.54 -39.30
N TYR A 645 23.56 -38.77 -38.20
CA TYR A 645 22.59 -39.85 -38.05
C TYR A 645 21.19 -39.41 -38.47
N GLY A 646 20.76 -38.22 -38.04
CA GLY A 646 19.37 -37.78 -38.17
C GLY A 646 19.12 -36.35 -37.70
N ILE A 647 17.85 -35.98 -37.67
CA ILE A 647 17.36 -34.74 -37.04
C ILE A 647 16.51 -35.11 -35.83
N TYR A 648 16.85 -34.53 -34.70
CA TYR A 648 16.01 -34.47 -33.54
C TYR A 648 15.14 -33.21 -33.59
N ILE A 649 13.82 -33.41 -33.48
CA ILE A 649 12.81 -32.36 -33.39
C ILE A 649 12.34 -32.27 -31.96
N HIS A 650 12.31 -31.05 -31.46
CA HIS A 650 11.72 -30.69 -30.19
C HIS A 650 10.74 -29.54 -30.44
N ALA A 651 9.46 -29.73 -30.15
CA ALA A 651 8.42 -28.74 -30.37
C ALA A 651 7.48 -28.61 -29.17
N ILE A 652 7.07 -27.40 -28.84
CA ILE A 652 6.13 -27.07 -27.78
C ILE A 652 5.01 -26.24 -28.38
N GLU A 653 3.76 -26.61 -28.10
CA GLU A 653 2.60 -25.80 -28.47
C GLU A 653 2.39 -24.70 -27.43
N VAL A 654 2.45 -23.45 -27.89
CA VAL A 654 2.34 -22.23 -27.05
C VAL A 654 1.07 -21.42 -27.37
N THR A 655 0.07 -22.04 -28.01
CA THR A 655 -1.16 -21.38 -28.46
C THR A 655 -1.92 -20.71 -27.31
N ASP A 656 -2.23 -21.45 -26.25
CA ASP A 656 -2.98 -20.93 -25.10
C ASP A 656 -2.22 -19.80 -24.39
N GLN A 657 -0.89 -19.91 -24.36
CA GLN A 657 0.02 -18.96 -23.73
C GLN A 657 0.10 -17.64 -24.49
N VAL A 658 0.17 -17.69 -25.83
CA VAL A 658 0.12 -16.49 -26.68
C VAL A 658 -1.24 -15.79 -26.55
N LEU A 659 -2.34 -16.54 -26.56
CA LEU A 659 -3.69 -15.97 -26.42
C LEU A 659 -3.95 -15.41 -25.02
N ALA A 660 -3.49 -16.09 -23.96
CA ALA A 660 -3.60 -15.60 -22.58
C ALA A 660 -2.77 -14.33 -22.36
N ARG A 661 -1.58 -14.25 -22.95
CA ARG A 661 -0.74 -13.05 -22.95
C ARG A 661 -1.44 -11.87 -23.60
N GLU A 662 -2.07 -12.06 -24.75
CA GLU A 662 -2.80 -11.01 -25.44
C GLU A 662 -3.99 -10.54 -24.60
N ALA A 663 -4.77 -11.46 -24.03
CA ALA A 663 -5.91 -11.16 -23.16
C ALA A 663 -5.51 -10.35 -21.91
N LEU A 664 -4.43 -10.76 -21.22
CA LEU A 664 -3.93 -10.08 -20.03
C LEU A 664 -3.44 -8.66 -20.36
N LYS A 665 -2.81 -8.47 -21.52
CA LYS A 665 -2.37 -7.16 -22.00
C LYS A 665 -3.55 -6.20 -22.15
N LEU A 666 -4.67 -6.63 -22.75
CA LEU A 666 -5.86 -5.76 -22.82
C LEU A 666 -6.36 -5.39 -21.44
N GLN A 667 -6.51 -6.37 -20.56
CA GLN A 667 -7.09 -6.15 -19.24
C GLN A 667 -6.25 -5.17 -18.43
N SER A 668 -4.92 -5.26 -18.52
CA SER A 668 -4.01 -4.33 -17.85
C SER A 668 -4.06 -2.92 -18.43
N GLU A 669 -4.08 -2.78 -19.76
CA GLU A 669 -4.16 -1.47 -20.42
C GLU A 669 -5.51 -0.80 -20.16
N ALA A 670 -6.59 -1.58 -20.17
CA ALA A 670 -7.94 -1.17 -19.80
C ALA A 670 -8.06 -0.64 -18.37
N LEU A 671 -7.48 -1.36 -17.39
CA LEU A 671 -7.46 -0.94 -15.99
C LEU A 671 -6.63 0.33 -15.79
N ALA A 672 -5.47 0.43 -16.44
CA ALA A 672 -4.64 1.64 -16.41
C ALA A 672 -5.40 2.87 -16.98
N LEU A 673 -6.14 2.68 -18.07
CA LEU A 673 -7.01 3.70 -18.68
C LEU A 673 -8.14 4.12 -17.74
N ALA A 674 -8.83 3.16 -17.11
CA ALA A 674 -9.87 3.43 -16.12
C ALA A 674 -9.33 4.21 -14.91
N LEU A 675 -8.06 3.99 -14.55
CA LEU A 675 -7.42 4.68 -13.45
C LEU A 675 -6.86 6.07 -13.80
N SER A 676 -6.88 6.47 -15.07
CA SER A 676 -6.39 7.79 -15.52
C SER A 676 -7.33 8.95 -15.16
N GLU A 677 -6.81 10.18 -15.15
CA GLU A 677 -7.60 11.42 -15.02
C GLU A 677 -8.07 11.98 -16.38
N ALA A 678 -7.88 11.23 -17.47
CA ALA A 678 -8.23 11.70 -18.80
C ALA A 678 -9.76 11.87 -18.96
N PRO A 679 -10.22 12.78 -19.84
CA PRO A 679 -11.65 12.96 -20.13
C PRO A 679 -12.31 11.64 -20.52
N LEU A 680 -13.51 11.38 -20.00
CA LEU A 680 -14.25 10.13 -20.26
C LEU A 680 -14.31 9.74 -21.75
N PRO A 681 -14.57 10.66 -22.71
CA PRO A 681 -14.59 10.31 -24.13
C PRO A 681 -13.24 9.80 -24.66
N GLU A 682 -12.12 10.30 -24.15
CA GLU A 682 -10.78 9.87 -24.57
C GLU A 682 -10.44 8.47 -24.06
N VAL A 683 -10.81 8.17 -22.81
CA VAL A 683 -10.64 6.85 -22.19
C VAL A 683 -11.47 5.81 -22.94
N LEU A 684 -12.75 6.10 -23.18
CA LEU A 684 -13.64 5.21 -23.94
C LEU A 684 -13.18 5.05 -25.41
N ALA A 685 -12.68 6.11 -26.06
CA ALA A 685 -12.16 6.02 -27.42
C ALA A 685 -10.89 5.16 -27.51
N THR A 686 -10.06 5.17 -26.47
CA THR A 686 -8.88 4.31 -26.42
C THR A 686 -9.28 2.85 -26.24
N LEU A 687 -10.24 2.56 -25.36
CA LEU A 687 -10.82 1.21 -25.24
C LEU A 687 -11.38 0.71 -26.59
N VAL A 688 -12.15 1.55 -27.28
CA VAL A 688 -12.71 1.17 -28.60
C VAL A 688 -11.62 0.84 -29.62
N ARG A 689 -10.56 1.67 -29.73
CA ARG A 689 -9.44 1.40 -30.65
C ARG A 689 -8.70 0.10 -30.34
N ILE A 690 -8.52 -0.23 -29.06
CA ILE A 690 -7.88 -1.49 -28.66
C ILE A 690 -8.73 -2.69 -29.11
N ILE A 691 -10.05 -2.63 -28.91
CA ILE A 691 -10.96 -3.71 -29.33
C ILE A 691 -10.99 -3.85 -30.85
N GLU A 692 -10.99 -2.74 -31.60
CA GLU A 692 -10.96 -2.76 -33.07
C GLU A 692 -9.66 -3.37 -33.63
N GLN A 693 -8.51 -3.14 -33.00
CA GLN A 693 -7.23 -3.72 -33.43
C GLN A 693 -7.17 -5.24 -33.28
N GLN A 694 -7.96 -5.81 -32.38
CA GLN A 694 -7.93 -7.23 -32.05
C GLN A 694 -9.08 -8.02 -32.65
N ALA A 695 -10.12 -7.33 -33.11
CA ALA A 695 -11.18 -7.95 -33.85
C ALA A 695 -10.68 -8.33 -35.26
N PRO A 696 -10.94 -9.57 -35.73
CA PRO A 696 -10.64 -9.95 -37.11
C PRO A 696 -11.45 -9.10 -38.11
N GLU A 697 -10.90 -8.87 -39.31
CA GLU A 697 -11.61 -8.35 -40.49
C GLU A 697 -12.46 -7.07 -40.28
N ALA A 698 -11.86 -5.89 -40.45
CA ALA A 698 -12.54 -4.59 -40.63
C ALA A 698 -13.72 -4.31 -39.67
N THR A 699 -13.61 -4.82 -38.44
CA THR A 699 -14.65 -4.70 -37.42
C THR A 699 -14.53 -3.33 -36.74
N LEU A 700 -15.63 -2.58 -36.71
CA LEU A 700 -15.72 -1.28 -36.04
C LEU A 700 -16.47 -1.43 -34.71
N ALA A 701 -16.21 -0.55 -33.74
CA ALA A 701 -16.91 -0.59 -32.46
C ALA A 701 -17.34 0.81 -31.96
N SER A 702 -18.29 0.81 -31.03
CA SER A 702 -18.75 2.02 -30.36
C SER A 702 -19.21 1.75 -28.93
N ILE A 703 -19.10 2.77 -28.09
CA ILE A 703 -19.68 2.81 -26.74
C ILE A 703 -20.65 3.98 -26.70
N LEU A 704 -21.89 3.70 -26.32
CA LEU A 704 -22.92 4.69 -26.04
C LEU A 704 -23.16 4.76 -24.54
N THR A 705 -23.30 5.96 -23.98
CA THR A 705 -23.57 6.23 -22.57
C THR A 705 -24.99 6.71 -22.37
N LEU A 706 -25.52 6.67 -21.16
CA LEU A 706 -26.84 7.22 -20.86
C LEU A 706 -26.82 8.75 -20.69
N ASP A 707 -27.96 9.39 -20.95
CA ASP A 707 -28.23 10.77 -20.51
C ASP A 707 -28.53 10.84 -19.00
N SER A 708 -28.62 12.07 -18.46
CA SER A 708 -28.85 12.30 -17.02
C SER A 708 -30.19 11.75 -16.51
N GLU A 709 -31.17 11.54 -17.40
CA GLU A 709 -32.47 10.94 -17.07
C GLU A 709 -32.54 9.43 -17.30
N GLY A 710 -31.52 8.82 -17.91
CA GLY A 710 -31.47 7.40 -18.25
C GLY A 710 -32.45 6.97 -19.36
N LYS A 711 -32.90 7.90 -20.21
CA LYS A 711 -33.90 7.65 -21.26
C LYS A 711 -33.31 7.60 -22.66
N ARG A 712 -32.13 8.19 -22.87
CA ARG A 712 -31.48 8.28 -24.19
C ARG A 712 -30.03 7.82 -24.13
N LEU A 713 -29.58 7.27 -25.25
CA LEU A 713 -28.19 6.91 -25.50
C LEU A 713 -27.47 8.07 -26.18
N LEU A 714 -26.40 8.53 -25.56
CA LEU A 714 -25.48 9.55 -26.05
C LEU A 714 -24.22 8.86 -26.59
N THR A 715 -23.58 9.46 -27.59
CA THR A 715 -22.30 8.95 -28.10
C THR A 715 -21.21 9.14 -27.05
N GLY A 716 -20.73 8.04 -26.46
CA GLY A 716 -19.59 8.05 -25.55
C GLY A 716 -18.27 8.03 -26.31
N ALA A 717 -18.07 7.01 -27.15
CA ALA A 717 -16.90 6.90 -28.03
C ALA A 717 -17.17 6.03 -29.26
N ALA A 718 -16.73 6.51 -30.42
CA ALA A 718 -16.85 5.82 -31.71
C ALA A 718 -15.81 6.38 -32.72
N PRO A 719 -14.50 6.25 -32.44
CA PRO A 719 -13.45 6.97 -33.15
C PRO A 719 -13.30 6.55 -34.62
N SER A 720 -13.59 5.29 -34.96
CA SER A 720 -13.43 4.75 -36.31
C SER A 720 -14.74 4.75 -37.12
N LEU A 721 -15.86 5.16 -36.50
CA LEU A 721 -17.12 5.38 -37.21
C LEU A 721 -17.20 6.81 -37.77
N PRO A 722 -17.86 7.01 -38.92
CA PRO A 722 -18.02 8.34 -39.52
C PRO A 722 -18.75 9.32 -38.59
N ALA A 723 -18.30 10.57 -38.57
CA ALA A 723 -18.89 11.62 -37.72
C ALA A 723 -20.39 11.85 -38.01
N GLU A 724 -20.81 11.75 -39.28
CA GLU A 724 -22.23 11.82 -39.68
C GLU A 724 -23.07 10.71 -39.02
N TYR A 725 -22.53 9.49 -38.92
CA TYR A 725 -23.21 8.38 -38.27
C TYR A 725 -23.28 8.59 -36.75
N ASN A 726 -22.17 9.01 -36.14
CA ASN A 726 -22.11 9.30 -34.70
C ASN A 726 -23.12 10.38 -34.28
N ALA A 727 -23.29 11.44 -35.08
CA ALA A 727 -24.25 12.51 -34.82
C ALA A 727 -25.71 12.03 -34.84
N ILE A 728 -26.02 11.01 -35.64
CA ILE A 728 -27.39 10.45 -35.74
C ILE A 728 -27.70 9.52 -34.57
N VAL A 729 -26.69 8.76 -34.12
CA VAL A 729 -26.84 7.85 -32.97
C VAL A 729 -26.86 8.63 -31.65
N HIS A 730 -26.28 9.84 -31.62
CA HIS A 730 -26.30 10.72 -30.45
C HIS A 730 -27.74 11.16 -30.08
N GLY A 731 -28.21 10.80 -28.89
CA GLY A 731 -29.54 11.16 -28.40
C GLY A 731 -30.65 10.16 -28.77
N MET A 732 -30.29 8.95 -29.20
CA MET A 732 -31.24 7.88 -29.52
C MET A 732 -32.06 7.46 -28.29
N GLU A 733 -33.38 7.37 -28.43
CA GLU A 733 -34.24 6.91 -27.34
C GLU A 733 -34.09 5.40 -27.08
N ILE A 734 -34.16 5.01 -25.81
CA ILE A 734 -34.16 3.61 -25.38
C ILE A 734 -35.56 3.02 -25.58
N GLY A 735 -35.65 1.86 -26.22
CA GLY A 735 -36.93 1.19 -26.47
C GLY A 735 -36.78 -0.10 -27.27
N ASN A 736 -37.87 -0.86 -27.39
CA ASN A 736 -37.84 -2.23 -27.92
C ASN A 736 -37.49 -2.32 -29.43
N ASP A 737 -37.63 -1.22 -30.20
CA ASP A 737 -37.39 -1.16 -31.66
C ASP A 737 -36.55 0.07 -32.07
N ARG A 738 -35.51 0.37 -31.30
CA ARG A 738 -34.65 1.56 -31.49
C ARG A 738 -33.22 1.14 -31.84
N GLY A 739 -33.07 0.36 -32.93
CA GLY A 739 -31.79 -0.24 -33.34
C GLY A 739 -31.27 -1.28 -32.34
N SER A 740 -30.15 -1.93 -32.65
CA SER A 740 -29.56 -2.93 -31.75
C SER A 740 -29.18 -2.33 -30.38
N CYS A 741 -28.67 -1.10 -30.36
CA CYS A 741 -28.16 -0.48 -29.13
C CYS A 741 -29.25 -0.04 -28.14
N GLY A 742 -30.31 0.59 -28.66
CA GLY A 742 -31.45 1.03 -27.84
C GLY A 742 -32.26 -0.15 -27.29
N THR A 743 -32.44 -1.20 -28.10
CA THR A 743 -33.11 -2.43 -27.66
C THR A 743 -32.28 -3.19 -26.62
N ALA A 744 -30.96 -3.26 -26.78
CA ALA A 744 -30.07 -3.92 -25.80
C ALA A 744 -30.12 -3.25 -24.42
N ALA A 745 -30.11 -1.91 -24.38
CA ALA A 745 -30.28 -1.15 -23.15
C ALA A 745 -31.66 -1.36 -22.51
N TYR A 746 -32.73 -1.40 -23.30
CA TYR A 746 -34.09 -1.61 -22.81
C TYR A 746 -34.29 -3.01 -22.20
N LEU A 747 -33.78 -4.04 -22.87
CA LEU A 747 -33.94 -5.44 -22.44
C LEU A 747 -32.91 -5.87 -21.39
N SER A 748 -31.85 -5.08 -21.18
CA SER A 748 -30.68 -5.48 -20.37
C SER A 748 -30.09 -6.82 -20.85
N GLN A 749 -30.10 -7.06 -22.16
CA GLN A 749 -29.60 -8.29 -22.78
C GLN A 749 -28.87 -7.98 -24.09
N THR A 750 -27.96 -8.88 -24.47
CA THR A 750 -27.24 -8.76 -25.74
C THR A 750 -28.19 -8.96 -26.92
N VAL A 751 -28.16 -8.02 -27.86
CA VAL A 751 -28.95 -8.00 -29.08
C VAL A 751 -28.05 -8.20 -30.29
N ILE A 752 -28.35 -9.21 -31.10
CA ILE A 752 -27.62 -9.55 -32.31
C ILE A 752 -28.51 -9.22 -33.52
N ALA A 753 -28.04 -8.30 -34.37
CA ALA A 753 -28.57 -8.10 -35.72
C ALA A 753 -27.57 -8.73 -36.70
N ALA A 754 -27.83 -9.98 -37.09
CA ALA A 754 -26.97 -10.74 -38.01
C ALA A 754 -26.98 -10.16 -39.44
N ASP A 755 -28.07 -9.48 -39.82
CA ASP A 755 -28.19 -8.74 -41.06
C ASP A 755 -29.04 -7.46 -40.83
N ILE A 756 -28.39 -6.30 -40.86
CA ILE A 756 -29.03 -4.99 -40.67
C ILE A 756 -30.08 -4.70 -41.75
N ALA A 757 -29.90 -5.22 -42.97
CA ALA A 757 -30.81 -4.93 -44.07
C ALA A 757 -32.21 -5.54 -43.86
N THR A 758 -32.28 -6.65 -43.13
CA THR A 758 -33.50 -7.43 -42.91
C THR A 758 -34.02 -7.36 -41.47
N ASP A 759 -33.24 -6.81 -40.53
CA ASP A 759 -33.64 -6.70 -39.13
C ASP A 759 -34.70 -5.60 -38.90
N PRO A 760 -35.89 -5.93 -38.35
CA PRO A 760 -36.97 -4.96 -38.15
C PRO A 760 -36.60 -3.83 -37.17
N ARG A 761 -35.69 -4.08 -36.22
CA ARG A 761 -35.25 -3.08 -35.23
C ARG A 761 -34.43 -1.97 -35.87
N TRP A 762 -33.89 -2.21 -37.06
CA TRP A 762 -33.08 -1.27 -37.83
C TRP A 762 -33.89 -0.42 -38.82
N ALA A 763 -35.22 -0.53 -38.87
CA ALA A 763 -36.05 0.15 -39.86
C ALA A 763 -35.79 1.67 -39.98
N ALA A 764 -35.50 2.36 -38.86
CA ALA A 764 -35.21 3.79 -38.83
C ALA A 764 -33.74 4.16 -39.16
N PHE A 765 -32.82 3.19 -39.12
CA PHE A 765 -31.36 3.42 -39.20
C PHE A 765 -30.67 2.60 -40.30
N LYS A 766 -31.39 1.70 -41.01
CA LYS A 766 -30.82 0.79 -42.00
C LYS A 766 -30.13 1.51 -43.15
N ASP A 767 -30.76 2.56 -43.69
CA ASP A 767 -30.29 3.22 -44.92
C ASP A 767 -28.97 3.95 -44.67
N ILE A 768 -28.80 4.52 -43.46
CA ILE A 768 -27.58 5.20 -43.06
C ILE A 768 -26.47 4.20 -42.69
N ALA A 769 -26.81 3.08 -42.04
CA ALA A 769 -25.85 2.05 -41.68
C ALA A 769 -25.24 1.37 -42.92
N LEU A 770 -26.09 1.02 -43.90
CA LEU A 770 -25.66 0.43 -45.16
C LEU A 770 -24.86 1.42 -46.02
N LYS A 771 -25.19 2.72 -46.00
CA LYS A 771 -24.41 3.77 -46.67
C LYS A 771 -22.95 3.79 -46.21
N PHE A 772 -22.69 3.49 -44.94
CA PHE A 772 -21.35 3.44 -44.35
C PHE A 772 -20.75 2.03 -44.31
N GLY A 773 -21.36 1.07 -45.02
CA GLY A 773 -20.83 -0.29 -45.16
C GLY A 773 -20.99 -1.14 -43.91
N LEU A 774 -21.97 -0.86 -43.05
CA LEU A 774 -22.28 -1.66 -41.86
C LEU A 774 -23.42 -2.63 -42.21
N ALA A 775 -23.14 -3.93 -42.18
CA ALA A 775 -24.08 -4.98 -42.58
C ALA A 775 -24.56 -5.86 -41.41
N SER A 776 -23.82 -5.94 -40.31
CA SER A 776 -24.27 -6.56 -39.06
C SER A 776 -23.86 -5.73 -37.85
N CYS A 777 -24.63 -5.84 -36.77
CA CYS A 777 -24.36 -5.12 -35.53
C CYS A 777 -24.76 -5.95 -34.30
N TRP A 778 -23.84 -6.10 -33.36
CA TRP A 778 -24.08 -6.77 -32.09
C TRP A 778 -23.92 -5.76 -30.97
N SER A 779 -24.94 -5.64 -30.14
CA SER A 779 -25.00 -4.66 -29.06
C SER A 779 -25.20 -5.37 -27.73
N SER A 780 -24.33 -5.09 -26.77
CA SER A 780 -24.39 -5.67 -25.43
C SER A 780 -24.48 -4.56 -24.39
N PRO A 781 -25.40 -4.65 -23.40
CA PRO A 781 -25.54 -3.64 -22.38
C PRO A 781 -24.29 -3.60 -21.50
N ILE A 782 -23.88 -2.39 -21.14
CA ILE A 782 -22.86 -2.15 -20.12
C ILE A 782 -23.60 -2.06 -18.79
N ILE A 783 -23.37 -3.04 -17.91
CA ILE A 783 -24.11 -3.19 -16.65
C ILE A 783 -23.15 -2.93 -15.49
N SER A 784 -23.60 -2.13 -14.53
CA SER A 784 -22.88 -1.81 -13.30
C SER A 784 -22.78 -3.00 -12.35
N SER A 785 -21.92 -2.88 -11.34
CA SER A 785 -21.85 -3.82 -10.21
C SER A 785 -23.19 -3.97 -9.46
N GLU A 786 -24.02 -2.92 -9.45
CA GLU A 786 -25.37 -2.89 -8.87
C GLU A 786 -26.47 -3.35 -9.85
N ASN A 787 -26.10 -3.96 -10.96
CA ASN A 787 -27.02 -4.47 -11.99
C ASN A 787 -27.87 -3.38 -12.69
N LYS A 788 -27.34 -2.16 -12.78
CA LYS A 788 -27.95 -1.02 -13.50
C LYS A 788 -27.31 -0.87 -14.89
N VAL A 789 -28.10 -0.60 -15.92
CA VAL A 789 -27.56 -0.27 -17.26
C VAL A 789 -26.89 1.11 -17.21
N LEU A 790 -25.66 1.20 -17.71
CA LEU A 790 -24.85 2.42 -17.80
C LEU A 790 -24.70 2.92 -19.25
N GLY A 791 -24.95 2.04 -20.21
CA GLY A 791 -24.76 2.30 -21.62
C GLY A 791 -24.84 1.02 -22.45
N THR A 792 -24.38 1.10 -23.70
CA THR A 792 -24.34 -0.05 -24.62
C THR A 792 -23.01 -0.06 -25.39
N PHE A 793 -22.37 -1.22 -25.46
CA PHE A 793 -21.25 -1.48 -26.35
C PHE A 793 -21.79 -2.10 -27.65
N ALA A 794 -21.32 -1.64 -28.80
CA ALA A 794 -21.71 -2.19 -30.09
C ALA A 794 -20.51 -2.50 -30.99
N LEU A 795 -20.61 -3.59 -31.74
CA LEU A 795 -19.61 -4.06 -32.68
C LEU A 795 -20.28 -4.25 -34.05
N TYR A 796 -19.61 -3.79 -35.10
CA TYR A 796 -20.13 -3.71 -36.46
C TYR A 796 -19.22 -4.42 -37.45
N ARG A 797 -19.82 -5.07 -38.46
CA ARG A 797 -19.07 -5.68 -39.56
C ARG A 797 -19.61 -5.31 -40.94
N PRO A 798 -18.76 -5.37 -41.97
CA PRO A 798 -19.17 -5.10 -43.35
C PRO A 798 -19.91 -6.25 -44.04
N GLN A 799 -19.95 -7.43 -43.41
CA GLN A 799 -20.69 -8.60 -43.92
C GLN A 799 -21.75 -9.07 -42.92
N PRO A 800 -22.91 -9.57 -43.40
CA PRO A 800 -23.88 -10.26 -42.55
C PRO A 800 -23.28 -11.50 -41.91
N GLY A 801 -23.61 -11.76 -40.63
CA GLY A 801 -23.12 -12.93 -39.91
C GLY A 801 -23.36 -12.89 -38.40
N GLU A 802 -23.21 -14.05 -37.78
CA GLU A 802 -23.23 -14.21 -36.32
C GLU A 802 -21.83 -14.02 -35.70
N PRO A 803 -21.75 -13.64 -34.41
CA PRO A 803 -20.49 -13.49 -33.70
C PRO A 803 -19.77 -14.83 -33.52
N THR A 804 -18.48 -14.85 -33.82
CA THR A 804 -17.59 -15.98 -33.56
C THR A 804 -17.33 -16.15 -32.05
N GLY A 805 -16.72 -17.27 -31.65
CA GLY A 805 -16.31 -17.48 -30.25
C GLY A 805 -15.32 -16.42 -29.74
N ASN A 806 -14.48 -15.86 -30.62
CA ASN A 806 -13.56 -14.77 -30.27
C ASN A 806 -14.31 -13.44 -30.08
N ASP A 807 -15.28 -13.15 -30.93
CA ASP A 807 -16.08 -11.92 -30.85
C ASP A 807 -16.86 -11.82 -29.54
N ARG A 808 -17.42 -12.95 -29.07
CA ARG A 808 -18.14 -13.01 -27.78
C ARG A 808 -17.22 -12.67 -26.61
N LYS A 809 -15.99 -13.18 -26.61
CA LYS A 809 -14.98 -12.89 -25.57
C LYS A 809 -14.58 -11.42 -25.59
N LEU A 810 -14.35 -10.85 -26.78
CA LEU A 810 -14.02 -9.42 -26.93
C LEU A 810 -15.13 -8.50 -26.41
N VAL A 811 -16.38 -8.81 -26.74
CA VAL A 811 -17.55 -8.05 -26.24
C VAL A 811 -17.65 -8.14 -24.72
N GLU A 812 -17.46 -9.32 -24.12
CA GLU A 812 -17.49 -9.50 -22.66
C GLU A 812 -16.39 -8.70 -21.95
N VAL A 813 -15.18 -8.70 -22.49
CA VAL A 813 -14.07 -7.90 -21.95
C VAL A 813 -14.35 -6.41 -22.10
N ALA A 814 -14.87 -5.98 -23.25
CA ALA A 814 -15.17 -4.59 -23.53
C ALA A 814 -16.29 -4.04 -22.63
N THR A 815 -17.38 -4.79 -22.44
CA THR A 815 -18.52 -4.34 -21.60
C THR A 815 -18.14 -4.27 -20.13
N ARG A 816 -17.42 -5.27 -19.59
CA ARG A 816 -16.94 -5.23 -18.20
C ARG A 816 -15.99 -4.07 -17.96
N THR A 817 -15.07 -3.83 -18.89
CA THR A 817 -14.14 -2.71 -18.79
C THR A 817 -14.86 -1.37 -18.83
N ALA A 818 -15.78 -1.20 -19.79
CA ALA A 818 -16.55 0.02 -19.92
C ALA A 818 -17.43 0.28 -18.68
N ALA A 819 -17.97 -0.77 -18.04
CA ALA A 819 -18.72 -0.63 -16.79
C ALA A 819 -17.87 -0.01 -15.68
N ILE A 820 -16.66 -0.53 -15.45
CA ILE A 820 -15.70 -0.01 -14.47
C ILE A 820 -15.38 1.46 -14.73
N ILE A 821 -15.10 1.82 -15.99
CA ILE A 821 -14.78 3.20 -16.39
C ILE A 821 -15.97 4.15 -16.09
N LEU A 822 -17.19 3.74 -16.45
CA LEU A 822 -18.39 4.57 -16.27
C LEU A 822 -18.79 4.72 -14.80
N GLU A 823 -18.76 3.64 -14.01
CA GLU A 823 -19.07 3.68 -12.56
C GLU A 823 -18.11 4.61 -11.82
N ARG A 824 -16.81 4.50 -12.10
CA ARG A 824 -15.81 5.38 -11.50
C ARG A 824 -16.01 6.83 -11.91
N HIS A 825 -16.35 7.10 -13.18
CA HIS A 825 -16.59 8.46 -13.63
C HIS A 825 -17.79 9.09 -12.90
N GLU A 826 -18.89 8.34 -12.75
CA GLU A 826 -20.06 8.80 -12.00
C GLU A 826 -19.72 9.06 -10.52
N ALA A 827 -18.93 8.18 -9.89
CA ALA A 827 -18.46 8.36 -8.52
C ALA A 827 -17.55 9.59 -8.36
N ASN A 828 -16.65 9.83 -9.32
CA ASN A 828 -15.77 10.99 -9.34
C ASN A 828 -16.55 12.31 -9.52
N GLU A 829 -17.55 12.36 -10.38
CA GLU A 829 -18.41 13.54 -10.55
C GLU A 829 -19.24 13.82 -9.29
N LYS A 830 -19.82 12.78 -8.66
CA LYS A 830 -20.51 12.93 -7.36
C LYS A 830 -19.58 13.46 -6.28
N ARG A 831 -18.34 12.95 -6.23
CA ARG A 831 -17.32 13.43 -5.28
C ARG A 831 -16.94 14.88 -5.54
N ARG A 832 -16.71 15.27 -6.79
CA ARG A 832 -16.44 16.68 -7.16
C ARG A 832 -17.59 17.60 -6.75
N ALA A 833 -18.83 17.19 -6.99
CA ALA A 833 -20.00 17.95 -6.55
C ALA A 833 -20.06 18.10 -5.02
N ALA A 834 -19.76 17.03 -4.28
CA ALA A 834 -19.69 17.06 -2.82
C ALA A 834 -18.52 17.93 -2.30
N GLU A 835 -17.36 17.88 -2.94
CA GLU A 835 -16.19 18.73 -2.64
C GLU A 835 -16.49 20.21 -2.88
N ILE A 836 -17.15 20.55 -4.00
CA ILE A 836 -17.59 21.93 -4.27
C ILE A 836 -18.57 22.39 -3.20
N ALA A 837 -19.58 21.58 -2.87
CA ALA A 837 -20.55 21.91 -1.83
C ALA A 837 -19.90 22.10 -0.45
N LEU A 838 -18.94 21.25 -0.12
CA LEU A 838 -18.15 21.34 1.12
C LEU A 838 -17.30 22.62 1.15
N ARG A 839 -16.63 22.95 0.05
CA ARG A 839 -15.86 24.19 -0.10
C ARG A 839 -16.72 25.44 0.05
N THR A 840 -17.86 25.49 -0.64
CA THR A 840 -18.82 26.60 -0.51
C THR A 840 -19.30 26.76 0.93
N SER A 841 -19.48 25.64 1.64
CA SER A 841 -19.87 25.64 3.06
C SER A 841 -18.73 26.11 3.98
N GLN A 842 -17.48 25.69 3.75
CA GLN A 842 -16.30 26.16 4.47
C GLN A 842 -16.09 27.67 4.28
N GLU A 843 -16.12 28.16 3.04
CA GLU A 843 -15.98 29.59 2.72
C GLU A 843 -17.07 30.43 3.41
N ARG A 844 -18.31 29.91 3.48
CA ARG A 844 -19.40 30.56 4.21
C ARG A 844 -19.07 30.69 5.71
N LEU A 845 -18.66 29.60 6.36
CA LEU A 845 -18.37 29.59 7.80
C LEU A 845 -17.17 30.46 8.14
N ALA A 846 -16.11 30.42 7.33
CA ALA A 846 -14.93 31.27 7.47
C ALA A 846 -15.29 32.76 7.33
N LEU A 847 -16.16 33.11 6.38
CA LEU A 847 -16.64 34.48 6.23
C LEU A 847 -17.48 34.94 7.44
N SER A 848 -18.34 34.08 8.00
CA SER A 848 -19.12 34.42 9.19
C SER A 848 -18.20 34.73 10.38
N LEU A 849 -17.14 33.95 10.61
CA LEU A 849 -16.17 34.15 11.70
C LEU A 849 -15.35 35.43 11.52
N THR A 850 -14.77 35.64 10.33
CA THR A 850 -14.01 36.86 10.02
C THR A 850 -14.87 38.12 10.10
N SER A 851 -16.12 38.06 9.62
CA SER A 851 -17.09 39.18 9.74
C SER A 851 -17.48 39.47 11.18
N GLY A 852 -17.39 38.46 12.05
CA GLY A 852 -17.51 38.57 13.49
C GLY A 852 -16.44 39.42 14.17
N GLY A 853 -15.32 39.69 13.50
CA GLY A 853 -14.11 40.13 14.19
C GLY A 853 -13.70 39.14 15.28
N ILE A 854 -13.99 37.85 15.09
CA ILE A 854 -13.69 36.80 16.06
C ILE A 854 -12.48 36.06 15.52
N GLY A 855 -11.36 36.30 16.18
CA GLY A 855 -10.21 35.43 16.08
C GLY A 855 -10.55 34.05 16.64
N PHE A 856 -10.26 33.00 15.88
CA PHE A 856 -10.34 31.64 16.39
C PHE A 856 -8.98 30.99 16.24
N TRP A 857 -8.75 29.98 17.08
CA TRP A 857 -7.52 29.22 17.05
C TRP A 857 -7.85 27.74 17.16
N GLU A 858 -7.02 26.93 16.53
CA GLU A 858 -7.07 25.48 16.68
C GLU A 858 -5.72 25.02 17.19
N TRP A 859 -5.73 24.17 18.19
CA TRP A 859 -4.51 23.56 18.69
C TRP A 859 -4.57 22.06 18.48
N ASN A 860 -3.60 21.56 17.73
CA ASN A 860 -3.37 20.14 17.64
C ASN A 860 -2.53 19.70 18.83
N ALA A 861 -3.21 19.15 19.84
CA ALA A 861 -2.56 18.66 21.04
C ALA A 861 -1.51 17.56 20.79
N LYS A 862 -1.58 16.81 19.67
CA LYS A 862 -0.60 15.76 19.33
C LYS A 862 0.69 16.33 18.74
N THR A 863 0.61 17.41 17.96
CA THR A 863 1.77 17.95 17.24
C THR A 863 2.30 19.25 17.85
N GLY A 864 1.54 19.89 18.75
CA GLY A 864 1.87 21.19 19.33
C GLY A 864 1.61 22.37 18.38
N TYR A 865 1.11 22.08 17.18
CA TYR A 865 0.79 23.07 16.18
C TYR A 865 -0.43 23.91 16.61
N VAL A 866 -0.30 25.22 16.55
CA VAL A 866 -1.40 26.16 16.76
C VAL A 866 -1.66 26.93 15.48
N PHE A 867 -2.88 26.76 15.00
CA PHE A 867 -3.46 27.59 13.96
C PHE A 867 -4.10 28.80 14.62
N LEU A 868 -3.79 30.00 14.14
CA LEU A 868 -4.51 31.23 14.45
C LEU A 868 -5.17 31.72 13.16
N SER A 869 -6.43 32.15 13.25
CA SER A 869 -7.08 32.80 12.12
C SER A 869 -6.41 34.14 11.81
N GLU A 870 -6.50 34.59 10.56
CA GLU A 870 -5.94 35.88 10.10
C GLU A 870 -6.44 37.05 10.98
N THR A 871 -7.71 37.03 11.37
CA THR A 871 -8.29 38.02 12.29
C THR A 871 -7.61 38.03 13.66
N LEU A 872 -7.29 36.86 14.22
CA LEU A 872 -6.58 36.76 15.50
C LEU A 872 -5.12 37.21 15.38
N MET A 873 -4.48 36.90 14.24
CA MET A 873 -3.13 37.36 13.94
C MET A 873 -3.08 38.88 13.82
N ASP A 874 -4.03 39.49 13.10
CA ASP A 874 -4.16 40.94 12.99
C ASP A 874 -4.40 41.60 14.36
N ASP A 875 -5.32 41.06 15.16
CA ASP A 875 -5.60 41.53 16.53
C ASP A 875 -4.34 41.47 17.42
N TRP A 876 -3.49 40.46 17.23
CA TRP A 876 -2.24 40.29 17.95
C TRP A 876 -1.06 41.03 17.29
N GLY A 877 -1.23 41.64 16.12
CA GLY A 877 -0.15 42.26 15.35
C GLY A 877 0.94 41.26 14.93
N ILE A 878 0.55 40.03 14.57
CA ILE A 878 1.43 38.98 14.08
C ILE A 878 1.70 39.17 12.59
N ASP A 879 2.97 39.11 12.20
CA ASP A 879 3.36 38.90 10.80
C ASP A 879 3.26 37.40 10.48
N PRO A 880 2.33 36.95 9.61
CA PRO A 880 2.13 35.54 9.32
C PRO A 880 3.39 34.85 8.78
N ALA A 881 4.27 35.58 8.11
CA ALA A 881 5.51 35.03 7.55
C ALA A 881 6.59 34.76 8.63
N LYS A 882 6.41 35.31 9.83
CA LYS A 882 7.35 35.17 10.95
C LYS A 882 6.79 34.33 12.10
N PHE A 883 5.50 34.01 12.07
CA PHE A 883 4.84 33.19 13.06
C PHE A 883 5.17 31.72 12.84
N GLN A 884 5.65 31.05 13.87
CA GLN A 884 6.09 29.65 13.85
C GLN A 884 4.93 28.67 14.10
N ASN A 885 3.71 29.16 14.32
CA ASN A 885 2.50 28.36 14.52
C ASN A 885 2.65 27.33 15.64
N THR A 886 3.37 27.72 16.68
CA THR A 886 3.62 26.88 17.83
C THR A 886 2.87 27.45 19.04
N LEU A 887 2.39 26.56 19.91
CA LEU A 887 1.77 26.96 21.18
C LEU A 887 2.67 27.90 22.01
N PRO A 888 4.00 27.70 22.12
CA PRO A 888 4.89 28.60 22.86
C PRO A 888 4.84 30.05 22.40
N GLU A 889 4.86 30.30 21.09
CA GLU A 889 4.81 31.67 20.57
C GLU A 889 3.44 32.32 20.79
N CYS A 890 2.37 31.51 20.82
CA CYS A 890 1.04 32.00 21.22
C CYS A 890 1.04 32.41 22.69
N LEU A 891 1.64 31.58 23.55
CA LEU A 891 1.70 31.80 24.99
C LEU A 891 2.54 33.03 25.36
N GLU A 892 3.60 33.37 24.61
CA GLU A 892 4.39 34.59 24.83
C GLU A 892 3.59 35.89 24.65
N ARG A 893 2.47 35.81 23.92
CA ARG A 893 1.59 36.95 23.61
C ARG A 893 0.39 37.03 24.54
N ILE A 894 0.12 35.96 25.28
CA ILE A 894 -0.89 35.96 26.32
C ILE A 894 -0.29 36.65 27.54
N HIS A 895 -1.08 37.51 28.19
CA HIS A 895 -0.64 38.14 29.41
C HIS A 895 -0.18 37.06 30.41
N PRO A 896 0.95 37.23 31.12
CA PRO A 896 1.50 36.18 31.98
C PRO A 896 0.58 35.78 33.16
N GLU A 897 -0.36 36.67 33.52
CA GLU A 897 -1.52 36.41 34.41
C GLU A 897 -2.75 36.05 33.59
#